data_AF-A0A7S2V6X8-F1
#
_entry.id   AF-A0A7S2V6X8-F1
#
_cell.length_a   1.000
_cell.length_b   1.000
_cell.length_c   1.000
_cell.angle_alpha   90.00
_cell.angle_beta   90.00
_cell.angle_gamma   90.00
#
_symmetry.space_group_name_H-M   'P 1'
#
loop_
_entity.id
_entity.type
_entity.pdbx_description
1 polymer ?
#
loop_
_entity_poly.entity_id
_entity_poly.type
_entity_poly.pdbx_seq_one_letter_code
_entity_poly.pdbx_strand_id
1 'polypeptide(L)'
;LLLTYYFYQVIGKQALTASNAVVMKLKLSLYQGAKIPGVCILDEEFNEWVPLKEAIKVSKFQASEALSNAADSPSVLEFLAGGPSMIAEAQALLSSARAKKAGTTSWGVGQEAPLLPLRPVGFRDFSVYGAHLKKATAGMIKLNPRLIPQMLGLLQARLLRMPVPKLGVSHHFADKPVHYSGNHANFLPSGAVIPWPCYIDKLDYELEVAIIVGKDVKNATMEEALEAIGGFVIINDCSARDTQMYEMLETQFGFAKSKNFASTMGEVVVTPDEVLPRLTSGEGLGCEVVVGGRSAARSSTAHRSLAHGPAAMVAYASLGEQLHAGEVLGMGTVPTCTAIENGHWPKVGDTISLKVDVIGEVHNVVGPREDWPKDMKPAVFKDLSYKQQQQSGGSGIFFAGIIAAFAIFFALKSSPLDPVKWANPPPLPSFEGPSAPNTALSEVERLHFGEVYAPESLDFDGAGNMYASTGDGKILKMDKDGLSPTPLFFSGGFVASENSKNGLDSPEALALMDQCAQEARAGRLHLSSDWEHKCGRPLGLRYKSNKLYFVDAYHGLFMLDLNSSTATWLWDSHGSPQAVDGAAPEAALPAKFLNDLDLVASKYIYFTDTSYKNTRALNRAEVVDGAPRGRLLRYSLGSGAVEVVVCGLHFPNGVQVSHDGKALLVVESTRFRILQFSLAELSSANFPLDYCGESPSLPAGATEWASMVPGFADNIRAQHDGSTYIVAFGVRSVKPFSLLYFVYPRPMISYVLGKLIPLRYVTKLAPKHSLVGFFDQSGNIVKTMHDPKGKRMPLISEGHISPVTGDLYLGSSFNFFLGKASNVF
;
A
#
# COMPACT_ATOMS: atom_id res chain seq x y z
N LEU A 1 -12.54 -6.43 -15.64
CA LEU A 1 -12.31 -5.21 -14.83
C LEU A 1 -11.29 -4.27 -15.49
N LEU A 2 -9.98 -4.58 -15.53
CA LEU A 2 -8.99 -3.75 -16.27
C LEU A 2 -9.22 -3.74 -17.80
N LEU A 3 -9.60 -4.88 -18.38
CA LEU A 3 -9.98 -4.98 -19.80
C LEU A 3 -11.30 -4.25 -20.13
N THR A 4 -12.23 -4.18 -19.17
CA THR A 4 -13.50 -3.47 -19.33
C THR A 4 -13.29 -1.94 -19.29
N TYR A 5 -12.38 -1.48 -18.42
CA TYR A 5 -11.97 -0.07 -18.36
C TYR A 5 -11.22 0.38 -19.64
N TYR A 6 -10.40 -0.51 -20.22
CA TYR A 6 -9.68 -0.23 -21.46
C TYR A 6 -10.60 -0.22 -22.69
N PHE A 7 -11.62 -1.09 -22.74
CA PHE A 7 -12.62 -1.09 -23.81
C PHE A 7 -13.47 0.20 -23.84
N TYR A 8 -13.77 0.79 -22.68
CA TYR A 8 -14.53 2.05 -22.59
C TYR A 8 -13.74 3.29 -23.07
N GLN A 9 -12.44 3.36 -22.77
CA GLN A 9 -11.57 4.46 -23.24
C GLN A 9 -11.36 4.43 -24.77
N VAL A 10 -11.41 3.25 -25.39
CA VAL A 10 -11.17 3.09 -26.84
C VAL A 10 -12.45 3.28 -27.65
N ILE A 11 -13.62 2.84 -27.16
CA ILE A 11 -14.90 3.07 -27.85
C ILE A 11 -15.38 4.53 -27.67
N GLY A 12 -15.12 5.16 -26.53
CA GLY A 12 -15.38 6.59 -26.32
C GLY A 12 -14.59 7.53 -27.25
N LYS A 13 -13.45 7.06 -27.79
CA LYS A 13 -12.68 7.81 -28.80
C LYS A 13 -13.28 7.76 -30.21
N GLN A 14 -14.14 6.79 -30.52
CA GLN A 14 -14.71 6.63 -31.87
C GLN A 14 -16.10 7.29 -32.05
N ALA A 15 -16.75 7.72 -30.97
CA ALA A 15 -18.05 8.41 -31.06
C ALA A 15 -17.95 9.94 -31.20
N LEU A 16 -16.75 10.53 -31.10
CA LEU A 16 -16.52 11.97 -31.21
C LEU A 16 -15.49 12.28 -32.32
N THR A 17 -15.69 11.70 -33.49
CA THR A 17 -15.02 12.19 -34.71
C THR A 17 -15.90 13.26 -35.35
N ALA A 18 -15.45 14.52 -35.20
CA ALA A 18 -15.69 15.65 -36.11
C ALA A 18 -17.13 15.79 -36.63
N SER A 19 -18.05 16.23 -35.77
CA SER A 19 -19.08 17.19 -36.22
C SER A 19 -18.61 18.57 -35.78
N ASN A 20 -18.98 19.62 -36.51
CA ASN A 20 -18.78 21.01 -36.10
C ASN A 20 -19.61 21.28 -34.82
N ALA A 21 -19.17 20.76 -33.67
CA ALA A 21 -19.83 20.95 -32.40
C ALA A 21 -19.56 22.38 -31.94
N VAL A 22 -20.56 23.22 -32.10
CA VAL A 22 -20.43 24.66 -31.86
C VAL A 22 -20.79 24.95 -30.41
N VAL A 23 -19.84 25.59 -29.72
CA VAL A 23 -19.89 25.96 -28.31
C VAL A 23 -20.89 27.09 -28.10
N MET A 24 -21.69 27.01 -27.04
CA MET A 24 -22.56 28.10 -26.60
C MET A 24 -22.30 28.43 -25.14
N LYS A 25 -22.16 29.73 -24.86
CA LYS A 25 -22.14 30.28 -23.50
C LYS A 25 -23.41 31.08 -23.28
N LEU A 26 -24.08 30.78 -22.18
CA LEU A 26 -25.40 31.30 -21.82
C LEU A 26 -25.30 32.04 -20.49
N LYS A 27 -26.06 33.11 -20.35
CA LYS A 27 -26.34 33.72 -19.05
C LYS A 27 -27.73 34.35 -19.03
N LEU A 28 -28.22 34.67 -17.84
CA LEU A 28 -29.35 35.57 -17.70
C LEU A 28 -28.87 37.01 -17.56
N SER A 29 -29.57 37.92 -18.21
CA SER A 29 -29.38 39.36 -18.03
C SER A 29 -30.70 40.08 -18.32
N LEU A 30 -30.97 41.18 -17.64
CA LEU A 30 -31.80 42.22 -18.23
C LEU A 30 -30.99 42.88 -19.36
N TYR A 31 -31.73 43.54 -20.23
CA TYR A 31 -31.21 44.24 -21.39
C TYR A 31 -32.15 45.39 -21.69
N GLN A 32 -31.70 46.34 -22.51
CA GLN A 32 -32.43 47.57 -22.75
C GLN A 32 -33.87 47.31 -23.22
N GLY A 33 -34.85 47.74 -22.41
CA GLY A 33 -36.28 47.57 -22.69
C GLY A 33 -36.93 46.31 -22.08
N ALA A 34 -36.15 45.41 -21.48
CA ALA A 34 -36.66 44.24 -20.79
C ALA A 34 -37.15 44.59 -19.37
N LYS A 35 -38.29 44.02 -18.96
CA LYS A 35 -38.81 44.13 -17.58
C LYS A 35 -38.42 42.94 -16.70
N ILE A 36 -38.06 41.82 -17.32
CA ILE A 36 -37.64 40.58 -16.67
C ILE A 36 -36.34 40.11 -17.34
N PRO A 37 -35.42 39.44 -16.60
CA PRO A 37 -34.21 38.90 -17.19
C PRO A 37 -34.56 37.88 -18.27
N GLY A 38 -33.78 37.86 -19.34
CA GLY A 38 -33.92 36.88 -20.43
C GLY A 38 -32.59 36.19 -20.74
N VAL A 39 -32.67 35.10 -21.50
CA VAL A 39 -31.51 34.31 -21.90
C VAL A 39 -30.68 35.09 -22.93
N CYS A 40 -29.39 35.24 -22.62
CA CYS A 40 -28.39 35.83 -23.48
C CYS A 40 -27.36 34.77 -23.88
N ILE A 41 -26.91 34.83 -25.13
CA ILE A 41 -25.82 34.00 -25.66
C ILE A 41 -24.61 34.86 -25.99
N LEU A 42 -23.40 34.33 -25.73
CA LEU A 42 -22.18 35.03 -26.09
C LEU A 42 -21.92 34.89 -27.58
N ASP A 43 -21.83 36.02 -28.26
CA ASP A 43 -21.26 36.10 -29.59
C ASP A 43 -19.73 36.16 -29.47
N GLU A 44 -19.05 35.05 -29.67
CA GLU A 44 -17.58 34.98 -29.54
C GLU A 44 -16.83 35.80 -30.60
N GLU A 45 -17.43 36.05 -31.77
CA GLU A 45 -16.81 36.81 -32.85
C GLU A 45 -16.64 38.29 -32.45
N PHE A 46 -17.65 38.84 -31.77
CA PHE A 46 -17.66 40.23 -31.32
C PHE A 46 -17.43 40.39 -29.81
N ASN A 47 -17.28 39.29 -29.09
CA ASN A 47 -17.20 39.22 -27.63
C ASN A 47 -18.33 40.02 -26.95
N GLU A 48 -19.56 39.86 -27.44
CA GLU A 48 -20.74 40.60 -27.00
C GLU A 48 -21.86 39.64 -26.57
N TRP A 49 -22.53 39.94 -25.47
CA TRP A 49 -23.71 39.18 -25.04
C TRP A 49 -24.93 39.62 -25.84
N VAL A 50 -25.66 38.65 -26.39
CA VAL A 50 -26.81 38.85 -27.28
C VAL A 50 -28.07 38.28 -26.65
N PRO A 51 -29.07 39.10 -26.30
CA PRO A 51 -30.36 38.61 -25.81
C PRO A 51 -31.11 37.87 -26.93
N LEU A 52 -31.53 36.63 -26.68
CA LEU A 52 -32.22 35.80 -27.68
C LEU A 52 -33.46 36.50 -28.23
N LYS A 53 -34.28 37.08 -27.34
CA LYS A 53 -35.53 37.76 -27.71
C LYS A 53 -35.28 38.95 -28.64
N GLU A 54 -34.26 39.76 -28.36
CA GLU A 54 -33.92 40.90 -29.22
C GLU A 54 -33.26 40.44 -30.52
N ALA A 55 -32.45 39.38 -30.49
CA ALA A 55 -31.91 38.79 -31.71
C ALA A 55 -33.04 38.33 -32.64
N ILE A 56 -34.06 37.63 -32.14
CA ILE A 56 -35.22 37.17 -32.94
C ILE A 56 -35.93 38.37 -33.57
N LYS A 57 -36.18 39.40 -32.78
CA LYS A 57 -36.88 40.62 -33.20
C LYS A 57 -36.10 41.42 -34.24
N VAL A 58 -34.81 41.68 -34.02
CA VAL A 58 -33.95 42.45 -34.95
C VAL A 58 -33.75 41.69 -36.25
N SER A 59 -33.49 40.40 -36.16
CA SER A 59 -33.24 39.58 -37.34
C SER A 59 -34.50 39.15 -38.09
N LYS A 60 -35.70 39.35 -37.50
CA LYS A 60 -36.97 38.78 -37.99
C LYS A 60 -36.84 37.28 -38.29
N PHE A 61 -36.07 36.58 -37.46
CA PHE A 61 -35.82 35.15 -37.62
C PHE A 61 -37.09 34.37 -37.29
N GLN A 62 -37.39 33.34 -38.10
CA GLN A 62 -38.50 32.44 -37.84
C GLN A 62 -38.08 31.42 -36.77
N ALA A 63 -38.11 31.86 -35.50
CA ALA A 63 -37.79 31.00 -34.37
C ALA A 63 -38.88 29.93 -34.19
N SER A 64 -38.46 28.73 -33.81
CA SER A 64 -39.34 27.68 -33.33
C SER A 64 -40.05 28.11 -32.05
N GLU A 65 -41.15 27.43 -31.72
CA GLU A 65 -41.85 27.64 -30.46
C GLU A 65 -40.92 27.42 -29.27
N ALA A 66 -40.06 26.40 -29.34
CA ALA A 66 -39.10 26.08 -28.29
C ALA A 66 -38.08 27.23 -28.08
N LEU A 67 -37.47 27.75 -29.15
CA LEU A 67 -36.51 28.85 -29.05
C LEU A 67 -37.18 30.14 -28.57
N SER A 68 -38.42 30.39 -29.00
CA SER A 68 -39.21 31.53 -28.55
C SER A 68 -39.52 31.46 -27.05
N ASN A 69 -39.93 30.28 -26.57
CA ASN A 69 -40.18 30.06 -25.15
C ASN A 69 -38.90 30.23 -24.32
N ALA A 70 -37.79 29.64 -24.75
CA ALA A 70 -36.50 29.78 -24.08
C ALA A 70 -36.02 31.24 -24.05
N ALA A 71 -36.28 32.02 -25.11
CA ALA A 71 -35.94 33.45 -25.15
C ALA A 71 -36.74 34.30 -24.16
N ASP A 72 -37.95 33.87 -23.81
CA ASP A 72 -38.83 34.51 -22.82
C ASP A 72 -38.66 33.95 -21.40
N SER A 73 -37.83 32.91 -21.24
CA SER A 73 -37.59 32.25 -19.95
C SER A 73 -36.77 33.11 -18.99
N PRO A 74 -37.13 33.14 -17.69
CA PRO A 74 -36.28 33.66 -16.63
C PRO A 74 -35.23 32.63 -16.16
N SER A 75 -34.89 31.64 -16.98
CA SER A 75 -33.93 30.57 -16.69
C SER A 75 -33.24 30.11 -17.97
N VAL A 76 -31.95 29.78 -17.90
CA VAL A 76 -31.28 29.14 -19.06
C VAL A 76 -31.76 27.70 -19.28
N LEU A 77 -32.46 27.09 -18.32
CA LEU A 77 -32.83 25.67 -18.34
C LEU A 77 -33.66 25.28 -19.56
N GLU A 78 -34.61 26.11 -19.99
CA GLU A 78 -35.47 25.82 -21.15
C GLU A 78 -34.65 25.75 -22.44
N PHE A 79 -33.60 26.56 -22.54
CA PHE A 79 -32.63 26.46 -23.63
C PHE A 79 -31.85 25.14 -23.55
N LEU A 80 -31.31 24.80 -22.37
CA LEU A 80 -30.50 23.60 -22.17
C LEU A 80 -31.30 22.31 -22.43
N ALA A 81 -32.58 22.29 -22.07
CA ALA A 81 -33.47 21.16 -22.28
C ALA A 81 -33.70 20.85 -23.77
N GLY A 82 -33.57 21.85 -24.64
CA GLY A 82 -33.68 21.68 -26.10
C GLY A 82 -32.47 21.00 -26.75
N GLY A 83 -31.34 20.87 -26.04
CA GLY A 83 -30.18 20.10 -26.48
C GLY A 83 -29.57 20.56 -27.83
N PRO A 84 -29.01 19.64 -28.63
CA PRO A 84 -28.29 19.99 -29.86
C PRO A 84 -29.11 20.73 -30.92
N SER A 85 -30.41 20.47 -31.04
CA SER A 85 -31.27 21.16 -32.01
C SER A 85 -31.46 22.63 -31.64
N MET A 86 -31.65 22.94 -30.34
CA MET A 86 -31.72 24.31 -29.84
C MET A 86 -30.41 25.07 -30.08
N ILE A 87 -29.27 24.41 -29.84
CA ILE A 87 -27.95 24.97 -30.07
C ILE A 87 -27.77 25.36 -31.55
N ALA A 88 -28.12 24.46 -32.48
CA ALA A 88 -28.03 24.72 -33.92
C ALA A 88 -28.97 25.86 -34.37
N GLU A 89 -30.19 25.92 -33.85
CA GLU A 89 -31.13 26.99 -34.17
C GLU A 89 -30.66 28.35 -33.65
N ALA A 90 -30.12 28.41 -32.43
CA ALA A 90 -29.57 29.63 -31.85
C ALA A 90 -28.37 30.17 -32.65
N GLN A 91 -27.58 29.31 -33.30
CA GLN A 91 -26.49 29.73 -34.21
C GLN A 91 -27.00 30.36 -35.48
N ALA A 92 -28.03 29.77 -36.08
CA ALA A 92 -28.68 30.33 -37.25
C ALA A 92 -29.28 31.71 -36.91
N LEU A 93 -29.85 31.84 -35.71
CA LEU A 93 -30.33 33.11 -35.18
C LEU A 93 -29.19 34.12 -35.01
N LEU A 94 -28.07 33.77 -34.36
CA LEU A 94 -26.91 34.66 -34.21
C LEU A 94 -26.38 35.13 -35.56
N SER A 95 -26.21 34.20 -36.51
CA SER A 95 -25.71 34.50 -37.85
C SER A 95 -26.64 35.49 -38.57
N SER A 96 -27.95 35.29 -38.46
CA SER A 96 -28.97 36.20 -39.01
C SER A 96 -28.98 37.56 -38.31
N ALA A 97 -28.81 37.58 -36.98
CA ALA A 97 -28.72 38.80 -36.20
C ALA A 97 -27.47 39.61 -36.55
N ARG A 98 -26.29 38.98 -36.69
CA ARG A 98 -25.05 39.62 -37.14
C ARG A 98 -25.22 40.31 -38.48
N ALA A 99 -25.78 39.60 -39.47
CA ALA A 99 -26.00 40.14 -40.80
C ALA A 99 -26.90 41.38 -40.82
N LYS A 100 -27.84 41.47 -39.87
CA LYS A 100 -28.82 42.57 -39.78
C LYS A 100 -28.45 43.68 -38.78
N LYS A 101 -27.54 43.42 -37.83
CA LYS A 101 -27.05 44.39 -36.83
C LYS A 101 -25.98 45.34 -37.39
N ALA A 102 -25.47 45.13 -38.62
CA ALA A 102 -24.46 46.00 -39.24
C ALA A 102 -24.94 47.47 -39.36
N GLY A 103 -24.84 48.24 -38.26
CA GLY A 103 -25.34 49.61 -38.13
C GLY A 103 -25.87 50.05 -36.75
N THR A 104 -26.03 49.17 -35.73
CA THR A 104 -26.58 49.56 -34.41
C THR A 104 -25.59 49.44 -33.25
N THR A 105 -25.75 50.33 -32.26
CA THR A 105 -25.08 50.34 -30.94
C THR A 105 -25.32 49.04 -30.16
N SER A 106 -24.49 48.82 -29.12
CA SER A 106 -24.51 47.67 -28.18
C SER A 106 -25.90 47.12 -27.87
N TRP A 107 -26.02 45.79 -27.66
CA TRP A 107 -27.28 45.12 -27.24
C TRP A 107 -27.84 45.60 -25.89
N GLY A 108 -27.16 46.52 -25.20
CA GLY A 108 -27.66 47.13 -23.96
C GLY A 108 -27.68 46.15 -22.79
N VAL A 109 -26.86 45.10 -22.85
CA VAL A 109 -26.61 44.16 -21.75
C VAL A 109 -25.67 44.86 -20.75
N GLY A 110 -26.22 45.36 -19.64
CA GLY A 110 -25.50 46.20 -18.68
C GLY A 110 -24.86 45.43 -17.51
N GLN A 111 -24.04 46.11 -16.70
CA GLN A 111 -23.63 45.62 -15.38
C GLN A 111 -24.82 45.68 -14.43
N GLU A 112 -25.49 44.55 -14.28
CA GLU A 112 -26.72 44.45 -13.51
C GLU A 112 -26.51 43.78 -12.16
N ALA A 113 -27.59 43.77 -11.37
CA ALA A 113 -27.62 43.01 -10.14
C ALA A 113 -27.23 41.54 -10.40
N PRO A 114 -26.43 40.92 -9.54
CA PRO A 114 -26.10 39.51 -9.58
C PRO A 114 -27.32 38.60 -9.86
N LEU A 115 -27.28 37.81 -10.94
CA LEU A 115 -28.31 36.84 -11.29
C LEU A 115 -27.75 35.41 -11.31
N LEU A 116 -28.56 34.46 -10.84
CA LEU A 116 -28.30 33.05 -11.05
C LEU A 116 -28.76 32.67 -12.46
N PRO A 117 -28.01 31.86 -13.23
CA PRO A 117 -28.46 31.41 -14.55
C PRO A 117 -29.69 30.50 -14.48
N LEU A 118 -29.85 29.78 -13.37
CA LEU A 118 -31.07 29.08 -12.97
C LEU A 118 -31.16 28.98 -11.45
N ARG A 119 -32.36 28.76 -10.93
CA ARG A 119 -32.52 28.28 -9.55
C ARG A 119 -32.52 26.76 -9.58
N PRO A 120 -31.57 26.08 -8.90
CA PRO A 120 -31.53 24.63 -8.91
C PRO A 120 -32.79 24.05 -8.27
N VAL A 121 -33.39 23.03 -8.88
CA VAL A 121 -34.53 22.30 -8.26
C VAL A 121 -34.04 21.25 -7.24
N GLY A 122 -32.75 20.93 -7.30
CA GLY A 122 -32.03 20.07 -6.38
C GLY A 122 -30.52 20.32 -6.51
N PHE A 123 -29.77 20.04 -5.45
CA PHE A 123 -28.32 20.16 -5.43
C PHE A 123 -27.72 18.92 -4.79
N ARG A 124 -26.82 18.28 -5.53
CA ARG A 124 -26.09 17.10 -5.07
C ARG A 124 -24.62 17.37 -5.27
N ASP A 125 -23.88 17.32 -4.19
CA ASP A 125 -22.46 17.59 -4.25
C ASP A 125 -21.68 16.28 -4.12
N PHE A 126 -21.04 15.91 -5.23
CA PHE A 126 -20.26 14.70 -5.32
C PHE A 126 -18.87 14.93 -4.76
N SER A 127 -18.16 13.83 -4.57
CA SER A 127 -16.73 13.91 -4.37
C SER A 127 -16.10 12.93 -5.35
N VAL A 128 -15.56 13.44 -6.46
CA VAL A 128 -14.87 12.61 -7.48
C VAL A 128 -13.36 12.75 -7.45
N TYR A 129 -12.85 13.75 -6.72
CA TYR A 129 -11.43 14.06 -6.62
C TYR A 129 -10.81 13.42 -5.37
N GLY A 130 -10.27 12.21 -5.51
CA GLY A 130 -9.62 11.51 -4.40
C GLY A 130 -8.39 12.23 -3.82
N ALA A 131 -7.76 13.12 -4.60
CA ALA A 131 -6.67 13.97 -4.13
C ALA A 131 -7.15 15.06 -3.16
N HIS A 132 -8.31 15.68 -3.42
CA HIS A 132 -8.94 16.66 -2.53
C HIS A 132 -9.21 16.01 -1.17
N LEU A 133 -9.90 14.86 -1.15
CA LEU A 133 -10.20 14.17 0.11
C LEU A 133 -8.97 13.89 0.98
N LYS A 134 -7.85 13.48 0.36
CA LYS A 134 -6.60 13.24 1.08
C LYS A 134 -6.02 14.53 1.66
N LYS A 135 -5.98 15.61 0.87
CA LYS A 135 -5.43 16.90 1.29
C LYS A 135 -6.31 17.59 2.32
N ALA A 136 -7.62 17.62 2.13
CA ALA A 136 -8.59 18.16 3.08
C ALA A 136 -8.54 17.42 4.43
N THR A 137 -8.43 16.08 4.41
CA THR A 137 -8.23 15.29 5.65
C THR A 137 -6.96 15.72 6.39
N ALA A 138 -5.85 15.90 5.68
CA ALA A 138 -4.61 16.39 6.28
C ALA A 138 -4.74 17.83 6.83
N GLY A 139 -5.47 18.70 6.12
CA GLY A 139 -5.77 20.06 6.55
C GLY A 139 -6.61 20.10 7.84
N MET A 140 -7.64 19.26 7.94
CA MET A 140 -8.47 19.12 9.14
C MET A 140 -7.65 18.68 10.36
N ILE A 141 -6.74 17.71 10.18
CA ILE A 141 -5.85 17.27 11.26
C ILE A 141 -4.96 18.41 11.77
N LYS A 142 -4.46 19.27 10.86
CA LYS A 142 -3.65 20.43 11.24
C LYS A 142 -4.45 21.50 11.99
N LEU A 143 -5.71 21.71 11.61
CA LEU A 143 -6.59 22.69 12.25
C LEU A 143 -6.97 22.31 13.68
N ASN A 144 -6.98 21.02 14.03
CA ASN A 144 -7.36 20.58 15.37
C ASN A 144 -6.43 19.47 15.94
N PRO A 145 -5.35 19.85 16.64
CA PRO A 145 -4.43 18.90 17.28
C PRO A 145 -5.08 17.98 18.33
N ARG A 146 -6.28 18.32 18.84
CA ARG A 146 -7.03 17.48 19.80
C ARG A 146 -7.54 16.17 19.19
N LEU A 147 -7.42 16.01 17.87
CA LEU A 147 -7.68 14.75 17.17
C LEU A 147 -6.56 13.72 17.35
N ILE A 148 -5.35 14.14 17.73
CA ILE A 148 -4.20 13.23 17.91
C ILE A 148 -4.49 12.17 19.00
N PRO A 149 -5.03 12.52 20.19
CA PRO A 149 -5.47 11.55 21.20
C PRO A 149 -6.63 10.63 20.76
N GLN A 150 -7.62 11.15 20.02
CA GLN A 150 -8.72 10.32 19.50
C GLN A 150 -8.25 9.35 18.43
N MET A 151 -7.28 9.75 17.59
CA MET A 151 -6.59 8.88 16.63
C MET A 151 -5.71 7.82 17.32
N LEU A 152 -5.04 8.17 18.42
CA LEU A 152 -4.36 7.20 19.29
C LEU A 152 -5.36 6.20 19.89
N GLY A 153 -6.55 6.67 20.30
CA GLY A 153 -7.67 5.82 20.74
C GLY A 153 -8.21 4.91 19.64
N LEU A 154 -8.27 5.36 18.39
CA LEU A 154 -8.64 4.54 17.22
C LEU A 154 -7.55 3.50 16.90
N LEU A 155 -6.25 3.87 17.03
CA LEU A 155 -5.11 2.94 16.94
C LEU A 155 -5.17 1.86 18.03
N GLN A 156 -5.54 2.25 19.25
CA GLN A 156 -5.75 1.38 20.39
C GLN A 156 -6.96 0.45 20.19
N ALA A 157 -8.10 0.96 19.74
CA ALA A 157 -9.31 0.19 19.42
C ALA A 157 -9.08 -0.81 18.27
N ARG A 158 -8.25 -0.44 17.29
CA ARG A 158 -7.87 -1.30 16.15
C ARG A 158 -6.91 -2.41 16.57
N LEU A 159 -6.08 -2.15 17.59
CA LEU A 159 -5.29 -3.15 18.29
C LEU A 159 -6.17 -4.14 19.07
N LEU A 160 -7.27 -3.64 19.66
CA LEU A 160 -8.23 -4.40 20.47
C LEU A 160 -9.36 -5.08 19.67
N ARG A 161 -9.33 -5.03 18.33
CA ARG A 161 -10.38 -5.57 17.43
C ARG A 161 -11.80 -5.04 17.72
N MET A 162 -11.92 -3.89 18.36
CA MET A 162 -13.20 -3.19 18.42
C MET A 162 -13.54 -2.67 17.02
N PRO A 163 -14.83 -2.60 16.63
CA PRO A 163 -15.20 -1.98 15.36
C PRO A 163 -14.80 -0.50 15.38
N VAL A 164 -13.82 -0.15 14.55
CA VAL A 164 -13.27 1.20 14.46
C VAL A 164 -13.69 1.82 13.13
N PRO A 165 -14.28 3.04 13.11
CA PRO A 165 -14.47 3.77 11.86
C PRO A 165 -13.12 3.97 11.16
N LYS A 166 -13.01 3.55 9.90
CA LYS A 166 -11.77 3.75 9.12
C LYS A 166 -11.57 5.25 8.89
N LEU A 167 -10.63 5.88 9.59
CA LEU A 167 -10.14 7.21 9.20
C LEU A 167 -9.21 7.06 7.99
N GLY A 168 -9.70 7.49 6.83
CA GLY A 168 -9.03 7.42 5.53
C GLY A 168 -10.06 7.35 4.41
N VAL A 169 -9.71 7.81 3.21
CA VAL A 169 -10.58 7.68 2.03
C VAL A 169 -10.92 6.20 1.84
N SER A 170 -12.19 5.85 2.07
CA SER A 170 -12.66 4.48 1.89
C SER A 170 -12.36 4.00 0.48
N HIS A 171 -11.98 2.73 0.31
CA HIS A 171 -11.82 2.14 -1.02
C HIS A 171 -13.10 2.28 -1.88
N HIS A 172 -14.26 2.35 -1.24
CA HIS A 172 -15.56 2.57 -1.89
C HIS A 172 -15.69 3.87 -2.68
N PHE A 173 -14.85 4.86 -2.38
CA PHE A 173 -14.81 6.10 -3.15
C PHE A 173 -14.38 5.89 -4.61
N ALA A 174 -13.51 4.90 -4.85
CA ALA A 174 -13.15 4.49 -6.20
C ALA A 174 -14.26 3.64 -6.86
N ASP A 175 -15.12 3.00 -6.06
CA ASP A 175 -16.15 2.07 -6.56
C ASP A 175 -17.41 2.80 -7.02
N LYS A 176 -17.79 3.92 -6.38
CA LYS A 176 -19.05 4.66 -6.66
C LYS A 176 -18.87 6.19 -6.54
N PRO A 177 -19.51 7.00 -7.39
CA PRO A 177 -19.50 8.46 -7.26
C PRO A 177 -20.43 8.86 -6.11
N VAL A 178 -19.88 8.92 -4.90
CA VAL A 178 -20.64 9.30 -3.70
C VAL A 178 -20.92 10.80 -3.67
N HIS A 179 -22.12 11.15 -3.21
CA HIS A 179 -22.58 12.52 -3.02
C HIS A 179 -23.38 12.66 -1.73
N TYR A 180 -23.54 13.91 -1.28
CA TYR A 180 -24.58 14.29 -0.33
C TYR A 180 -25.58 15.24 -0.99
N SER A 181 -26.77 15.35 -0.41
CA SER A 181 -27.77 16.32 -0.86
C SER A 181 -27.55 17.66 -0.15
N GLY A 182 -27.18 18.68 -0.92
CA GLY A 182 -26.97 20.03 -0.41
C GLY A 182 -28.23 20.89 -0.46
N ASN A 183 -28.17 22.07 0.16
CA ASN A 183 -29.30 22.99 0.18
C ASN A 183 -29.38 23.84 -1.10
N HIS A 184 -30.17 23.37 -2.06
CA HIS A 184 -30.41 24.07 -3.34
C HIS A 184 -31.05 25.46 -3.20
N ALA A 185 -31.73 25.75 -2.09
CA ALA A 185 -32.43 27.02 -1.90
C ALA A 185 -31.50 28.19 -1.54
N ASN A 186 -30.27 27.92 -1.09
CA ASN A 186 -29.31 28.92 -0.60
C ASN A 186 -28.17 29.20 -1.59
N PHE A 187 -28.44 29.09 -2.89
CA PHE A 187 -27.50 29.54 -3.92
C PHE A 187 -27.51 31.07 -4.05
N LEU A 188 -26.31 31.64 -4.03
CA LEU A 188 -26.08 33.06 -4.24
C LEU A 188 -25.44 33.29 -5.62
N PRO A 189 -25.84 34.34 -6.34
CA PRO A 189 -25.22 34.67 -7.61
C PRO A 189 -23.80 35.22 -7.44
N SER A 190 -22.99 35.13 -8.50
CA SER A 190 -21.70 35.83 -8.58
C SER A 190 -21.87 37.34 -8.35
N GLY A 191 -21.08 37.91 -7.45
CA GLY A 191 -21.13 39.30 -7.00
C GLY A 191 -21.88 39.50 -5.69
N ALA A 192 -22.64 38.50 -5.22
CA ALA A 192 -23.31 38.56 -3.92
C ALA A 192 -22.34 38.47 -2.73
N VAL A 193 -22.82 38.91 -1.56
CA VAL A 193 -22.09 38.80 -0.29
C VAL A 193 -22.31 37.41 0.31
N ILE A 194 -21.22 36.69 0.61
CA ILE A 194 -21.27 35.41 1.32
C ILE A 194 -21.53 35.71 2.81
N PRO A 195 -22.60 35.16 3.42
CA PRO A 195 -22.84 35.32 4.84
C PRO A 195 -21.76 34.60 5.64
N TRP A 196 -21.40 35.17 6.79
CA TRP A 196 -20.52 34.51 7.76
C TRP A 196 -21.33 34.22 9.03
N PRO A 197 -22.02 33.06 9.09
CA PRO A 197 -22.88 32.72 10.21
C PRO A 197 -22.21 32.82 11.58
N CYS A 198 -23.00 33.24 12.57
CA CYS A 198 -22.56 33.49 13.95
C CYS A 198 -21.84 32.30 14.62
N TYR A 199 -22.18 31.07 14.21
CA TYR A 199 -21.66 29.82 14.76
C TYR A 199 -20.35 29.33 14.11
N ILE A 200 -19.76 30.10 13.19
CA ILE A 200 -18.59 29.70 12.40
C ILE A 200 -17.39 30.59 12.72
N ASP A 201 -16.27 29.98 13.07
CA ASP A 201 -14.96 30.62 13.20
C ASP A 201 -14.07 30.38 11.97
N LYS A 202 -14.35 29.33 11.18
CA LYS A 202 -13.53 28.94 10.01
C LYS A 202 -14.37 28.79 8.73
N LEU A 203 -14.62 29.94 8.10
CA LEU A 203 -15.20 30.02 6.74
C LEU A 203 -14.15 29.65 5.69
N ASP A 204 -14.56 28.86 4.70
CA ASP A 204 -13.75 28.37 3.59
C ASP A 204 -14.56 28.42 2.28
N TYR A 205 -13.86 28.36 1.16
CA TYR A 205 -14.38 28.28 -0.19
C TYR A 205 -13.96 26.95 -0.85
N GLU A 206 -14.74 26.49 -1.83
CA GLU A 206 -14.44 25.28 -2.58
C GLU A 206 -14.74 25.51 -4.06
N LEU A 207 -13.71 25.61 -4.89
CA LEU A 207 -13.90 25.72 -6.35
C LEU A 207 -14.35 24.39 -6.93
N GLU A 208 -15.50 24.40 -7.58
CA GLU A 208 -16.09 23.24 -8.24
C GLU A 208 -16.54 23.55 -9.66
N VAL A 209 -16.54 22.52 -10.49
CA VAL A 209 -17.30 22.47 -11.74
C VAL A 209 -18.55 21.64 -11.48
N ALA A 210 -19.70 22.09 -11.95
CA ALA A 210 -20.96 21.42 -11.73
C ALA A 210 -21.72 21.18 -13.04
N ILE A 211 -22.47 20.09 -13.07
CA ILE A 211 -23.35 19.69 -14.16
C ILE A 211 -24.73 20.26 -13.90
N ILE A 212 -25.36 20.81 -14.93
CA ILE A 212 -26.80 21.12 -14.95
C ILE A 212 -27.50 20.02 -15.73
N VAL A 213 -28.44 19.33 -15.08
CA VAL A 213 -29.28 18.30 -15.72
C VAL A 213 -30.30 19.00 -16.61
N GLY A 214 -30.26 18.72 -17.92
CA GLY A 214 -31.12 19.38 -18.91
C GLY A 214 -32.47 18.69 -19.13
N LYS A 215 -32.56 17.38 -18.84
CA LYS A 215 -33.79 16.58 -19.01
C LYS A 215 -34.00 15.62 -17.85
N ASP A 216 -35.26 15.32 -17.56
CA ASP A 216 -35.63 14.33 -16.54
C ASP A 216 -35.06 12.96 -16.90
N VAL A 217 -34.45 12.29 -15.93
CA VAL A 217 -33.86 10.97 -16.13
C VAL A 217 -33.96 10.10 -14.88
N LYS A 218 -34.22 8.81 -15.06
CA LYS A 218 -34.32 7.82 -13.98
C LYS A 218 -33.75 6.49 -14.46
N ASN A 219 -32.91 5.87 -13.62
CA ASN A 219 -32.18 4.64 -13.94
C ASN A 219 -31.44 4.74 -15.29
N ALA A 220 -30.80 5.88 -15.54
CA ALA A 220 -30.16 6.18 -16.81
C ALA A 220 -29.05 5.17 -17.13
N THR A 221 -29.02 4.72 -18.39
CA THR A 221 -27.80 4.20 -19.01
C THR A 221 -26.73 5.30 -19.10
N MET A 222 -25.49 4.93 -19.42
CA MET A 222 -24.40 5.90 -19.55
C MET A 222 -24.65 6.88 -20.70
N GLU A 223 -25.28 6.40 -21.78
CA GLU A 223 -25.66 7.16 -22.95
C GLU A 223 -26.78 8.15 -22.62
N GLU A 224 -27.87 7.68 -22.00
CA GLU A 224 -28.97 8.54 -21.55
C GLU A 224 -28.50 9.59 -20.54
N ALA A 225 -27.58 9.21 -19.64
CA ALA A 225 -26.97 10.10 -18.66
C ALA A 225 -26.12 11.19 -19.33
N LEU A 226 -25.34 10.83 -20.35
CA LEU A 226 -24.53 11.77 -21.12
C LEU A 226 -25.42 12.78 -21.87
N GLU A 227 -26.47 12.30 -22.52
CA GLU A 227 -27.43 13.16 -23.20
C GLU A 227 -28.27 14.02 -22.25
N ALA A 228 -28.35 13.66 -20.97
CA ALA A 228 -29.08 14.43 -19.97
C ALA A 228 -28.28 15.60 -19.40
N ILE A 229 -26.98 15.67 -19.68
CA ILE A 229 -26.13 16.80 -19.32
C ILE A 229 -26.52 17.99 -20.21
N GLY A 230 -27.16 19.00 -19.62
CA GLY A 230 -27.58 20.20 -20.34
C GLY A 230 -26.46 21.23 -20.45
N GLY A 231 -25.63 21.38 -19.41
CA GLY A 231 -24.51 22.32 -19.41
C GLY A 231 -23.65 22.24 -18.16
N PHE A 232 -22.64 23.11 -18.10
CA PHE A 232 -21.68 23.20 -17.01
C PHE A 232 -21.59 24.62 -16.45
N VAL A 233 -21.41 24.72 -15.13
CA VAL A 233 -21.28 25.99 -14.40
C VAL A 233 -20.22 25.87 -13.30
N ILE A 234 -19.71 27.00 -12.80
CA ILE A 234 -18.79 27.04 -11.65
C ILE A 234 -19.61 27.18 -10.37
N ILE A 235 -19.23 26.44 -9.32
CA ILE A 235 -19.79 26.57 -7.98
C ILE A 235 -18.66 26.90 -6.99
N ASN A 236 -18.98 27.75 -6.02
CA ASN A 236 -18.25 27.86 -4.76
C ASN A 236 -19.07 27.21 -3.64
N ASP A 237 -18.68 26.03 -3.17
CA ASP A 237 -19.39 25.38 -2.07
C ASP A 237 -18.85 25.83 -0.70
N CYS A 238 -19.41 26.92 -0.18
CA CYS A 238 -18.89 27.58 1.01
C CYS A 238 -18.96 26.65 2.22
N SER A 239 -17.87 26.59 2.97
CA SER A 239 -17.67 25.53 3.96
C SER A 239 -17.31 26.09 5.33
N ALA A 240 -18.03 25.64 6.36
CA ALA A 240 -17.73 25.96 7.75
C ALA A 240 -16.91 24.84 8.39
N ARG A 241 -15.58 24.92 8.34
CA ARG A 241 -14.68 23.77 8.61
C ARG A 241 -14.71 23.28 10.06
N ASP A 242 -14.95 24.18 11.00
CA ASP A 242 -15.13 23.86 12.41
C ASP A 242 -16.44 23.11 12.68
N THR A 243 -17.54 23.57 12.08
CA THR A 243 -18.86 22.91 12.15
C THR A 243 -18.83 21.58 11.41
N GLN A 244 -18.21 21.52 10.23
CA GLN A 244 -18.07 20.32 9.40
C GLN A 244 -17.39 19.19 10.18
N MET A 245 -16.31 19.52 10.87
CA MET A 245 -15.57 18.56 11.68
C MET A 245 -16.41 18.01 12.84
N TYR A 246 -17.19 18.87 13.52
CA TYR A 246 -18.12 18.44 14.56
C TYR A 246 -19.20 17.50 14.01
N GLU A 247 -19.83 17.85 12.89
CA GLU A 247 -20.87 17.02 12.26
C GLU A 247 -20.32 15.65 11.80
N MET A 248 -19.13 15.63 11.20
CA MET A 248 -18.51 14.38 10.73
C MET A 248 -18.10 13.44 11.88
N LEU A 249 -17.55 13.97 12.97
CA LEU A 249 -16.92 13.16 14.02
C LEU A 249 -17.83 12.86 15.20
N GLU A 250 -18.69 13.80 15.59
CA GLU A 250 -19.53 13.67 16.78
C GLU A 250 -20.94 13.20 16.46
N THR A 251 -21.51 13.56 15.30
CA THR A 251 -22.92 13.23 14.98
C THR A 251 -23.09 12.18 13.89
N GLN A 252 -22.11 12.01 13.00
CA GLN A 252 -22.13 11.04 11.87
C GLN A 252 -23.25 11.27 10.83
N PHE A 253 -23.98 12.39 10.90
CA PHE A 253 -25.07 12.72 9.97
C PHE A 253 -24.60 13.31 8.62
N GLY A 254 -23.28 13.40 8.39
CA GLY A 254 -22.72 13.97 7.18
C GLY A 254 -22.66 15.50 7.22
N PHE A 255 -22.84 16.14 6.07
CA PHE A 255 -22.74 17.59 5.92
C PHE A 255 -24.11 18.25 6.05
N ALA A 256 -24.26 19.19 6.99
CA ALA A 256 -25.51 19.93 7.17
C ALA A 256 -25.25 21.43 7.33
N LYS A 257 -25.19 21.94 8.57
CA LYS A 257 -24.97 23.37 8.85
C LYS A 257 -23.60 23.85 8.38
N SER A 258 -22.68 22.91 8.14
CA SER A 258 -21.38 23.18 7.54
C SER A 258 -21.41 23.62 6.08
N LYS A 259 -22.51 23.36 5.35
CA LYS A 259 -22.65 23.65 3.91
C LYS A 259 -23.93 24.44 3.59
N ASN A 260 -25.02 24.14 4.28
CA ASN A 260 -26.36 24.67 3.96
C ASN A 260 -26.54 26.19 4.09
N PHE A 261 -25.56 26.92 4.59
CA PHE A 261 -25.67 28.37 4.82
C PHE A 261 -25.51 29.18 3.53
N ALA A 262 -24.65 28.74 2.61
CA ALA A 262 -24.48 29.37 1.29
C ALA A 262 -23.67 28.47 0.36
N SER A 263 -24.05 28.45 -0.92
CA SER A 263 -23.17 28.09 -2.02
C SER A 263 -23.29 29.21 -3.07
N THR A 264 -22.27 29.47 -3.88
CA THR A 264 -22.35 30.49 -4.93
C THR A 264 -22.19 29.88 -6.31
N MET A 265 -22.81 30.48 -7.32
CA MET A 265 -22.82 29.98 -8.69
C MET A 265 -22.37 31.06 -9.67
N GLY A 266 -21.56 30.66 -10.64
CA GLY A 266 -21.16 31.51 -11.76
C GLY A 266 -22.35 31.91 -12.64
N GLU A 267 -22.26 33.08 -13.27
CA GLU A 267 -23.31 33.59 -14.16
C GLU A 267 -23.35 32.89 -15.52
N VAL A 268 -22.22 32.32 -15.95
CA VAL A 268 -22.07 31.70 -17.27
C VAL A 268 -22.26 30.20 -17.18
N VAL A 269 -23.17 29.69 -18.02
CA VAL A 269 -23.35 28.26 -18.30
C VAL A 269 -22.80 27.96 -19.69
N VAL A 270 -21.99 26.91 -19.80
CA VAL A 270 -21.41 26.46 -21.07
C VAL A 270 -22.02 25.13 -21.50
N THR A 271 -22.31 24.97 -22.78
CA THR A 271 -22.86 23.73 -23.33
C THR A 271 -21.86 22.57 -23.24
N PRO A 272 -22.35 21.31 -23.27
CA PRO A 272 -21.52 20.15 -22.97
C PRO A 272 -20.38 19.91 -23.97
N ASP A 273 -20.57 20.31 -25.23
CA ASP A 273 -19.64 20.11 -26.35
C ASP A 273 -18.23 20.64 -26.08
N GLU A 274 -18.12 21.68 -25.25
CA GLU A 274 -16.82 22.31 -24.96
C GLU A 274 -16.16 21.73 -23.71
N VAL A 275 -16.95 21.37 -22.69
CA VAL A 275 -16.43 20.93 -21.39
C VAL A 275 -16.19 19.41 -21.35
N LEU A 276 -17.11 18.62 -21.91
CA LEU A 276 -17.02 17.15 -21.86
C LEU A 276 -15.75 16.59 -22.51
N PRO A 277 -15.30 17.04 -23.70
CA PRO A 277 -14.08 16.50 -24.31
C PRO A 277 -12.84 16.73 -23.43
N ARG A 278 -12.77 17.87 -22.74
CA ARG A 278 -11.64 18.21 -21.84
C ARG A 278 -11.65 17.38 -20.56
N LEU A 279 -12.83 17.14 -19.98
CA LEU A 279 -12.98 16.29 -18.80
C LEU A 279 -12.77 14.79 -19.10
N THR A 280 -13.15 14.32 -20.29
CA THR A 280 -13.08 12.90 -20.67
C THR A 280 -11.73 12.49 -21.28
N SER A 281 -11.05 13.38 -21.99
CA SER A 281 -9.69 13.15 -22.52
C SER A 281 -8.60 13.13 -21.45
N GLY A 282 -8.89 13.71 -20.28
CA GLY A 282 -7.94 13.86 -19.18
C GLY A 282 -7.05 15.11 -19.27
N GLU A 283 -7.24 15.96 -20.28
CA GLU A 283 -6.59 17.29 -20.37
C GLU A 283 -7.07 18.24 -19.28
N GLY A 284 -8.35 18.13 -18.90
CA GLY A 284 -8.97 18.95 -17.87
C GLY A 284 -9.12 20.42 -18.26
N LEU A 285 -9.58 21.21 -17.29
CA LEU A 285 -9.75 22.66 -17.36
C LEU A 285 -8.78 23.27 -16.36
N GLY A 286 -8.04 24.32 -16.72
CA GLY A 286 -7.25 25.06 -15.76
C GLY A 286 -8.16 25.77 -14.75
N CYS A 287 -7.70 25.86 -13.51
CA CYS A 287 -8.43 26.51 -12.43
C CYS A 287 -7.52 27.49 -11.71
N GLU A 288 -8.04 28.66 -11.35
CA GLU A 288 -7.35 29.68 -10.58
C GLU A 288 -8.24 30.17 -9.44
N VAL A 289 -7.63 30.34 -8.26
CA VAL A 289 -8.28 30.90 -7.08
C VAL A 289 -7.52 32.15 -6.66
N VAL A 290 -8.25 33.24 -6.49
CA VAL A 290 -7.76 34.51 -5.95
C VAL A 290 -8.57 34.88 -4.71
N VAL A 291 -7.90 35.20 -3.61
CA VAL A 291 -8.54 35.60 -2.35
C VAL A 291 -7.92 36.91 -1.87
N GLY A 292 -8.74 37.93 -1.63
CA GLY A 292 -8.27 39.24 -1.19
C GLY A 292 -7.26 39.86 -2.16
N GLY A 293 -7.45 39.64 -3.47
CA GLY A 293 -6.56 40.11 -4.54
C GLY A 293 -5.25 39.34 -4.69
N ARG A 294 -5.04 38.22 -3.99
CA ARG A 294 -3.82 37.40 -4.08
C ARG A 294 -4.13 36.03 -4.66
N SER A 295 -3.27 35.55 -5.56
CA SER A 295 -3.37 34.18 -6.08
C SER A 295 -3.16 33.19 -4.93
N ALA A 296 -4.21 32.42 -4.61
CA ALA A 296 -4.23 31.42 -3.55
C ALA A 296 -3.91 30.01 -4.08
N ALA A 297 -4.32 29.70 -5.30
CA ALA A 297 -4.02 28.43 -5.96
C ALA A 297 -4.13 28.53 -7.49
N ARG A 298 -3.34 27.70 -8.19
CA ARG A 298 -3.56 27.31 -9.58
C ARG A 298 -3.57 25.79 -9.64
N SER A 299 -4.56 25.24 -10.32
CA SER A 299 -4.79 23.80 -10.41
C SER A 299 -5.43 23.45 -11.75
N SER A 300 -5.92 22.23 -11.86
CA SER A 300 -6.73 21.80 -12.98
C SER A 300 -7.71 20.72 -12.55
N THR A 301 -8.82 20.61 -13.27
CA THR A 301 -9.68 19.42 -13.19
C THR A 301 -8.96 18.16 -13.71
N ALA A 302 -7.84 18.31 -14.44
CA ALA A 302 -6.92 17.23 -14.78
C ALA A 302 -5.99 16.91 -13.61
N HIS A 303 -6.30 15.85 -12.90
CA HIS A 303 -5.39 15.27 -11.93
C HIS A 303 -5.62 13.75 -11.89
N ARG A 304 -4.93 12.99 -12.75
CA ARG A 304 -4.82 11.49 -12.80
C ARG A 304 -5.47 10.80 -11.58
N SER A 305 -6.74 10.45 -11.50
CA SER A 305 -7.83 10.32 -12.45
C SER A 305 -9.10 10.84 -11.77
N LEU A 306 -10.01 11.49 -12.50
CA LEU A 306 -11.42 11.61 -12.09
C LEU A 306 -11.89 10.19 -11.74
N ALA A 307 -12.25 9.95 -10.48
CA ALA A 307 -12.66 8.60 -10.07
C ALA A 307 -13.88 8.15 -10.90
N HIS A 308 -14.77 9.10 -11.20
CA HIS A 308 -15.95 8.93 -12.01
C HIS A 308 -16.13 10.17 -12.91
N GLY A 309 -16.54 9.96 -14.16
CA GLY A 309 -16.83 11.05 -15.10
C GLY A 309 -18.26 11.58 -14.98
N PRO A 310 -18.60 12.69 -15.66
CA PRO A 310 -19.91 13.34 -15.57
C PRO A 310 -21.11 12.41 -15.82
N ALA A 311 -21.06 11.59 -16.87
CA ALA A 311 -22.14 10.65 -17.18
C ALA A 311 -22.34 9.59 -16.08
N ALA A 312 -21.25 9.13 -15.44
CA ALA A 312 -21.34 8.16 -14.35
C ALA A 312 -22.00 8.77 -13.10
N MET A 313 -21.76 10.07 -12.84
CA MET A 313 -22.41 10.79 -11.74
C MET A 313 -23.92 10.89 -11.96
N VAL A 314 -24.34 11.31 -13.16
CA VAL A 314 -25.77 11.42 -13.53
C VAL A 314 -26.45 10.05 -13.47
N ALA A 315 -25.83 9.02 -14.07
CA ALA A 315 -26.37 7.65 -14.04
C ALA A 315 -26.53 7.15 -12.59
N TYR A 316 -25.52 7.35 -11.75
CA TYR A 316 -25.55 6.92 -10.35
C TYR A 316 -26.59 7.67 -9.53
N ALA A 317 -26.70 9.00 -9.66
CA ALA A 317 -27.72 9.76 -8.95
C ALA A 317 -29.14 9.38 -9.40
N SER A 318 -29.32 8.97 -10.65
CA SER A 318 -30.61 8.48 -11.16
C SER A 318 -30.95 7.04 -10.76
N LEU A 319 -30.05 6.33 -10.08
CA LEU A 319 -30.27 4.93 -9.75
C LEU A 319 -31.31 4.78 -8.62
N GLY A 320 -32.51 4.33 -8.98
CA GLY A 320 -33.64 4.19 -8.07
C GLY A 320 -34.35 5.51 -7.74
N GLU A 321 -33.89 6.63 -8.31
CA GLU A 321 -34.34 7.99 -8.00
C GLU A 321 -34.59 8.77 -9.29
N GLN A 322 -35.62 9.62 -9.30
CA GLN A 322 -35.89 10.50 -10.43
C GLN A 322 -35.00 11.74 -10.31
N LEU A 323 -34.15 11.98 -11.31
CA LEU A 323 -33.50 13.28 -11.50
C LEU A 323 -34.39 14.17 -12.35
N HIS A 324 -34.52 15.41 -11.93
CA HIS A 324 -35.30 16.41 -12.64
C HIS A 324 -34.40 17.40 -13.40
N ALA A 325 -34.90 17.89 -14.54
CA ALA A 325 -34.29 19.00 -15.25
C ALA A 325 -34.13 20.20 -14.31
N GLY A 326 -32.95 20.81 -14.32
CA GLY A 326 -32.57 21.91 -13.42
C GLY A 326 -31.90 21.45 -12.12
N GLU A 327 -31.74 20.15 -11.88
CA GLU A 327 -30.85 19.69 -10.81
C GLU A 327 -29.40 20.05 -11.14
N VAL A 328 -28.65 20.43 -10.11
CA VAL A 328 -27.24 20.79 -10.22
C VAL A 328 -26.41 19.77 -9.46
N LEU A 329 -25.43 19.18 -10.14
CA LEU A 329 -24.55 18.16 -9.58
C LEU A 329 -23.13 18.73 -9.50
N GLY A 330 -22.69 19.11 -8.29
CA GLY A 330 -21.30 19.49 -8.02
C GLY A 330 -20.40 18.28 -8.22
N MET A 331 -19.28 18.43 -8.92
CA MET A 331 -18.32 17.34 -9.07
C MET A 331 -17.50 17.11 -7.79
N GLY A 332 -17.52 18.05 -6.85
CA GLY A 332 -16.62 18.10 -5.73
C GLY A 332 -15.42 18.99 -5.99
N THR A 333 -14.78 19.38 -4.90
CA THR A 333 -13.74 20.41 -4.94
C THR A 333 -12.54 20.00 -5.79
N VAL A 334 -12.15 20.88 -6.70
CA VAL A 334 -10.93 20.71 -7.49
C VAL A 334 -9.72 20.72 -6.53
N PRO A 335 -8.83 19.72 -6.60
CA PRO A 335 -7.72 19.62 -5.67
C PRO A 335 -6.92 20.92 -5.57
N THR A 336 -6.58 21.32 -4.36
CA THR A 336 -5.82 22.51 -3.98
C THR A 336 -6.60 23.84 -4.07
N CYS A 337 -7.84 23.83 -4.54
CA CYS A 337 -8.65 25.04 -4.72
C CYS A 337 -9.58 25.34 -3.54
N THR A 338 -9.13 25.07 -2.32
CA THR A 338 -9.83 25.37 -1.05
C THR A 338 -8.82 25.76 0.04
N ALA A 339 -9.21 26.63 0.98
CA ALA A 339 -8.30 27.15 2.00
C ALA A 339 -7.80 26.07 2.96
N ILE A 340 -8.61 25.04 3.26
CA ILE A 340 -8.14 23.94 4.13
C ILE A 340 -6.96 23.16 3.53
N GLU A 341 -6.80 23.20 2.22
CA GLU A 341 -5.68 22.57 1.53
C GLU A 341 -4.51 23.50 1.29
N ASN A 342 -4.79 24.72 0.82
CA ASN A 342 -3.76 25.65 0.37
C ASN A 342 -3.34 26.68 1.44
N GLY A 343 -4.08 26.78 2.55
CA GLY A 343 -3.80 27.66 3.68
C GLY A 343 -4.24 29.12 3.52
N HIS A 344 -4.86 29.51 2.41
CA HIS A 344 -5.27 30.89 2.13
C HIS A 344 -6.70 31.17 2.61
N TRP A 345 -6.87 31.34 3.91
CA TRP A 345 -8.17 31.59 4.53
C TRP A 345 -8.70 32.99 4.20
N PRO A 346 -9.97 33.12 3.80
CA PRO A 346 -10.58 34.42 3.55
C PRO A 346 -10.83 35.18 4.85
N LYS A 347 -10.85 36.51 4.75
CA LYS A 347 -11.24 37.44 5.81
C LYS A 347 -12.48 38.21 5.43
N VAL A 348 -13.13 38.80 6.43
CA VAL A 348 -14.24 39.74 6.21
C VAL A 348 -13.79 40.85 5.24
N GLY A 349 -14.59 41.08 4.21
CA GLY A 349 -14.32 42.04 3.15
C GLY A 349 -13.44 41.53 2.01
N ASP A 350 -12.80 40.36 2.14
CA ASP A 350 -12.04 39.78 1.01
C ASP A 350 -12.98 39.37 -0.11
N THR A 351 -12.58 39.63 -1.36
CA THR A 351 -13.18 39.02 -2.54
C THR A 351 -12.55 37.66 -2.77
N ILE A 352 -13.39 36.63 -2.88
CA ILE A 352 -13.02 35.28 -3.33
C ILE A 352 -13.40 35.21 -4.81
N SER A 353 -12.43 34.92 -5.68
CA SER A 353 -12.59 34.76 -7.13
C SER A 353 -12.11 33.36 -7.52
N LEU A 354 -12.99 32.62 -8.19
CA LEU A 354 -12.79 31.24 -8.62
C LEU A 354 -13.01 31.19 -10.13
N LYS A 355 -11.94 30.91 -10.86
CA LYS A 355 -11.92 30.90 -12.32
C LYS A 355 -11.67 29.49 -12.84
N VAL A 356 -12.43 29.10 -13.86
CA VAL A 356 -12.24 27.86 -14.60
C VAL A 356 -12.13 28.20 -16.08
N ASP A 357 -11.08 27.70 -16.72
CA ASP A 357 -10.86 27.88 -18.15
C ASP A 357 -12.12 27.52 -18.93
N VAL A 358 -12.35 28.25 -20.02
CA VAL A 358 -13.53 28.13 -20.90
C VAL A 358 -14.85 28.54 -20.26
N ILE A 359 -15.14 28.14 -19.02
CA ILE A 359 -16.43 28.37 -18.36
C ILE A 359 -16.57 29.85 -17.95
N GLY A 360 -15.61 30.36 -17.17
CA GLY A 360 -15.65 31.74 -16.70
C GLY A 360 -15.16 31.90 -15.27
N GLU A 361 -15.80 32.78 -14.52
CA GLU A 361 -15.43 33.15 -13.16
C GLU A 361 -16.67 33.34 -12.29
N VAL A 362 -16.59 32.88 -11.05
CA VAL A 362 -17.50 33.26 -9.97
C VAL A 362 -16.70 34.04 -8.93
N HIS A 363 -17.20 35.20 -8.52
CA HIS A 363 -16.57 36.00 -7.49
C HIS A 363 -17.58 36.47 -6.46
N ASN A 364 -17.22 36.50 -5.19
CA ASN A 364 -18.11 36.94 -4.11
C ASN A 364 -17.32 37.64 -3.01
N VAL A 365 -17.96 38.55 -2.29
CA VAL A 365 -17.34 39.27 -1.15
C VAL A 365 -17.73 38.59 0.14
N VAL A 366 -16.76 38.38 1.04
CA VAL A 366 -17.03 37.81 2.36
C VAL A 366 -17.67 38.87 3.26
N GLY A 367 -18.88 38.58 3.72
CA GLY A 367 -19.64 39.47 4.61
C GLY A 367 -19.07 39.55 6.03
N PRO A 368 -19.57 40.50 6.84
CA PRO A 368 -19.27 40.53 8.26
C PRO A 368 -19.80 39.29 8.95
N ARG A 369 -19.15 38.90 10.05
CA ARG A 369 -19.66 37.84 10.93
C ARG A 369 -20.99 38.29 11.53
N GLU A 370 -22.00 37.45 11.39
CA GLU A 370 -23.32 37.68 11.96
C GLU A 370 -23.27 37.58 13.50
N ASP A 371 -24.08 38.40 14.15
CA ASP A 371 -24.34 38.26 15.58
C ASP A 371 -25.28 37.08 15.84
N TRP A 372 -25.13 36.46 17.00
CA TRP A 372 -26.12 35.51 17.47
C TRP A 372 -27.47 36.22 17.67
N PRO A 373 -28.61 35.60 17.29
CA PRO A 373 -29.93 36.14 17.60
C PRO A 373 -30.06 36.44 19.11
N LYS A 374 -30.74 37.54 19.46
CA LYS A 374 -31.02 37.88 20.86
C LYS A 374 -31.66 36.64 21.54
N ASP A 375 -31.13 36.27 22.71
CA ASP A 375 -31.51 35.12 23.54
C ASP A 375 -31.02 33.72 23.08
N MET A 376 -30.38 33.61 21.90
CA MET A 376 -29.79 32.34 21.44
C MET A 376 -28.28 32.32 21.71
N LYS A 377 -27.85 31.75 22.86
CA LYS A 377 -26.42 31.53 23.17
C LYS A 377 -25.97 30.14 22.73
N PRO A 378 -24.67 29.89 22.41
CA PRO A 378 -24.15 28.55 22.12
C PRO A 378 -24.49 27.49 23.18
N ALA A 379 -24.71 27.92 24.43
CA ALA A 379 -25.12 27.05 25.53
C ALA A 379 -26.54 26.47 25.39
N VAL A 380 -27.44 27.10 24.61
CA VAL A 380 -28.83 26.65 24.40
C VAL A 380 -28.87 25.30 23.66
N PHE A 381 -27.90 25.00 22.81
CA PHE A 381 -27.76 23.70 22.13
C PHE A 381 -26.95 22.67 22.93
N LYS A 382 -26.32 23.08 24.04
CA LYS A 382 -25.68 22.17 24.99
C LYS A 382 -26.70 21.79 26.05
N ASP A 383 -27.70 20.99 25.68
CA ASP A 383 -28.56 20.41 26.69
C ASP A 383 -27.72 19.43 27.54
N LEU A 384 -27.43 19.85 28.77
CA LEU A 384 -26.66 19.09 29.76
C LEU A 384 -27.43 17.87 30.28
N SER A 385 -28.72 17.76 29.94
CA SER A 385 -29.61 16.66 30.35
C SER A 385 -29.09 15.28 29.91
N TYR A 386 -28.55 15.16 28.68
CA TYR A 386 -27.99 13.90 28.18
C TYR A 386 -26.69 13.50 28.90
N LYS A 387 -25.86 14.47 29.32
CA LYS A 387 -24.65 14.20 30.11
C LYS A 387 -24.95 13.88 31.57
N GLN A 388 -26.02 14.45 32.14
CA GLN A 388 -26.42 14.18 33.53
C GLN A 388 -26.99 12.77 33.72
N GLN A 389 -27.64 12.18 32.70
CA GLN A 389 -28.06 10.76 32.75
C GLN A 389 -26.90 9.75 32.71
N GLN A 390 -25.71 10.14 32.25
CA GLN A 390 -24.52 9.27 32.27
C GLN A 390 -23.64 9.44 33.52
N GLN A 391 -23.88 10.45 34.35
CA GLN A 391 -23.06 10.72 35.54
C GLN A 391 -23.57 10.06 36.83
N SER A 392 -24.73 9.39 36.81
CA SER A 392 -25.16 8.54 37.93
C SER A 392 -24.71 7.09 37.74
N GLY A 393 -23.52 6.78 38.27
CA GLY A 393 -23.13 5.43 38.71
C GLY A 393 -22.45 4.52 37.69
N GLY A 394 -21.13 4.36 37.79
CA GLY A 394 -20.43 3.13 37.36
C GLY A 394 -19.17 3.26 36.50
N SER A 395 -18.93 4.40 35.85
CA SER A 395 -17.86 4.47 34.83
C SER A 395 -16.43 4.42 35.39
N GLY A 396 -16.15 5.06 36.54
CA GLY A 396 -14.80 5.07 37.13
C GLY A 396 -14.33 3.69 37.61
N ILE A 397 -15.22 2.91 38.25
CA ILE A 397 -14.92 1.55 38.72
C ILE A 397 -14.83 0.58 37.54
N PHE A 398 -15.65 0.77 36.49
CA PHE A 398 -15.59 -0.04 35.27
C PHE A 398 -14.29 0.20 34.49
N PHE A 399 -13.85 1.45 34.33
CA PHE A 399 -12.57 1.77 33.69
C PHE A 399 -11.36 1.31 34.54
N ALA A 400 -11.40 1.49 35.87
CA ALA A 400 -10.36 0.97 36.76
C ALA A 400 -10.31 -0.57 36.75
N GLY A 401 -11.47 -1.23 36.69
CA GLY A 401 -11.60 -2.68 36.55
C GLY A 401 -11.07 -3.19 35.21
N ILE A 402 -11.32 -2.47 34.11
CA ILE A 402 -10.75 -2.80 32.79
C ILE A 402 -9.23 -2.60 32.78
N ILE A 403 -8.72 -1.51 33.36
CA ILE A 403 -7.28 -1.26 33.46
C ILE A 403 -6.62 -2.33 34.33
N ALA A 404 -7.22 -2.69 35.46
CA ALA A 404 -6.74 -3.76 36.32
C ALA A 404 -6.80 -5.12 35.61
N ALA A 405 -7.89 -5.44 34.92
CA ALA A 405 -8.02 -6.66 34.13
C ALA A 405 -7.01 -6.71 32.97
N PHE A 406 -6.73 -5.58 32.32
CA PHE A 406 -5.71 -5.49 31.28
C PHE A 406 -4.30 -5.60 31.86
N ALA A 407 -4.03 -5.00 33.02
CA ALA A 407 -2.77 -5.13 33.72
C ALA A 407 -2.54 -6.57 34.21
N ILE A 408 -3.58 -7.23 34.73
CA ILE A 408 -3.56 -8.64 35.13
C ILE A 408 -3.36 -9.53 33.90
N PHE A 409 -4.12 -9.33 32.82
CA PHE A 409 -3.93 -10.06 31.57
C PHE A 409 -2.51 -9.88 31.00
N PHE A 410 -1.98 -8.65 31.04
CA PHE A 410 -0.63 -8.33 30.60
C PHE A 410 0.46 -8.94 31.51
N ALA A 411 0.22 -9.00 32.82
CA ALA A 411 1.09 -9.66 33.78
C ALA A 411 1.09 -11.18 33.57
N LEU A 412 -0.08 -11.79 33.37
CA LEU A 412 -0.26 -13.23 33.18
C LEU A 412 0.20 -13.73 31.81
N LYS A 413 0.10 -12.92 30.75
CA LYS A 413 0.55 -13.32 29.42
C LYS A 413 2.08 -13.40 29.38
N SER A 414 2.62 -14.59 29.15
CA SER A 414 4.04 -14.79 28.88
C SER A 414 4.42 -14.16 27.53
N SER A 415 5.64 -13.61 27.46
CA SER A 415 6.19 -13.17 26.17
C SER A 415 6.80 -14.38 25.47
N PRO A 416 6.58 -14.55 24.15
CA PRO A 416 7.31 -15.53 23.35
C PRO A 416 8.78 -15.12 23.14
N LEU A 417 9.13 -13.88 23.49
CA LEU A 417 10.48 -13.33 23.41
C LEU A 417 11.17 -13.44 24.76
N ASP A 418 12.43 -13.84 24.74
CA ASP A 418 13.33 -13.89 25.88
C ASP A 418 14.64 -13.18 25.49
N PRO A 419 14.61 -11.85 25.36
CA PRO A 419 15.64 -11.09 24.67
C PRO A 419 16.89 -10.92 25.53
N VAL A 420 18.06 -11.04 24.92
CA VAL A 420 19.34 -10.78 25.56
C VAL A 420 19.88 -9.43 25.11
N LYS A 421 20.47 -8.67 26.02
CA LYS A 421 20.97 -7.32 25.72
C LYS A 421 22.23 -7.38 24.87
N TRP A 422 22.17 -6.85 23.66
CA TRP A 422 23.37 -6.53 22.88
C TRP A 422 23.62 -5.02 22.94
N ALA A 423 24.59 -4.62 23.76
CA ALA A 423 24.78 -3.21 24.12
C ALA A 423 25.22 -2.35 22.92
N ASN A 424 26.11 -2.87 22.08
CA ASN A 424 26.80 -2.12 21.03
C ASN A 424 26.72 -2.84 19.68
N PRO A 425 25.56 -2.84 18.99
CA PRO A 425 25.48 -3.30 17.62
C PRO A 425 26.39 -2.44 16.70
N PRO A 426 27.03 -3.04 15.68
CA PRO A 426 27.83 -2.29 14.71
C PRO A 426 26.95 -1.28 13.97
N PRO A 427 27.50 -0.21 13.38
CA PRO A 427 26.71 0.75 12.62
C PRO A 427 25.98 0.09 11.43
N LEU A 428 24.90 0.73 10.98
CA LEU A 428 24.21 0.30 9.76
C LEU A 428 25.18 0.32 8.57
N PRO A 429 25.09 -0.67 7.64
CA PRO A 429 26.01 -0.74 6.52
C PRO A 429 25.86 0.49 5.61
N SER A 430 26.98 1.11 5.28
CA SER A 430 27.09 2.07 4.17
C SER A 430 27.19 1.25 2.87
N PHE A 431 26.08 1.11 2.15
CA PHE A 431 26.05 0.44 0.84
C PHE A 431 26.85 1.27 -0.20
N GLU A 432 28.18 1.14 -0.15
CA GLU A 432 29.16 1.88 -0.94
C GLU A 432 30.17 0.91 -1.57
N GLY A 433 30.91 1.38 -2.58
CA GLY A 433 31.90 0.57 -3.29
C GLY A 433 31.31 -0.72 -3.88
N PRO A 434 31.95 -1.90 -3.68
CA PRO A 434 31.46 -3.20 -4.14
C PRO A 434 30.08 -3.60 -3.62
N SER A 435 29.59 -2.93 -2.57
CA SER A 435 28.27 -3.17 -1.96
C SER A 435 27.19 -2.18 -2.41
N ALA A 436 27.51 -1.26 -3.32
CA ALA A 436 26.58 -0.24 -3.77
C ALA A 436 25.30 -0.85 -4.39
N PRO A 437 24.08 -0.35 -4.07
CA PRO A 437 22.85 -0.93 -4.56
C PRO A 437 22.75 -0.84 -6.08
N ASN A 438 22.36 -1.94 -6.72
CA ASN A 438 22.14 -2.03 -8.17
C ASN A 438 20.82 -2.73 -8.47
N THR A 439 20.56 -3.07 -9.73
CA THR A 439 19.33 -3.76 -10.16
C THR A 439 19.61 -5.11 -10.80
N ALA A 440 20.78 -5.70 -10.54
CA ALA A 440 21.22 -6.93 -11.21
C ALA A 440 20.27 -8.13 -10.99
N LEU A 441 19.48 -8.14 -9.91
CA LEU A 441 18.49 -9.19 -9.66
C LEU A 441 17.07 -8.85 -10.19
N SER A 442 16.90 -7.71 -10.87
CA SER A 442 15.58 -7.29 -11.39
C SER A 442 15.13 -8.08 -12.63
N GLU A 443 16.07 -8.75 -13.29
CA GLU A 443 15.83 -9.58 -14.48
C GLU A 443 15.96 -11.09 -14.21
N VAL A 444 15.96 -11.49 -12.93
CA VAL A 444 15.96 -12.91 -12.54
C VAL A 444 14.75 -13.62 -13.13
N GLU A 445 15.02 -14.69 -13.87
CA GLU A 445 14.01 -15.61 -14.38
C GLU A 445 13.42 -16.42 -13.23
N ARG A 446 12.10 -16.67 -13.27
CA ARG A 446 11.39 -17.44 -12.24
C ARG A 446 11.02 -18.81 -12.81
N LEU A 447 11.76 -19.82 -12.40
CA LEU A 447 11.51 -21.20 -12.79
C LEU A 447 10.47 -21.82 -11.85
N HIS A 448 9.58 -22.66 -12.39
CA HIS A 448 8.60 -23.45 -11.63
C HIS A 448 7.68 -22.65 -10.72
N PHE A 449 7.19 -21.52 -11.23
CA PHE A 449 6.33 -20.63 -10.45
C PHE A 449 5.02 -21.31 -10.04
N GLY A 450 4.82 -21.46 -8.73
CA GLY A 450 3.67 -22.13 -8.13
C GLY A 450 3.85 -23.63 -7.91
N GLU A 451 4.95 -24.21 -8.40
CA GLU A 451 5.24 -25.65 -8.31
C GLU A 451 6.34 -25.96 -7.28
N VAL A 452 7.39 -25.13 -7.22
CA VAL A 452 8.47 -25.26 -6.24
C VAL A 452 8.22 -24.31 -5.07
N TYR A 453 7.89 -24.86 -3.91
CA TYR A 453 7.59 -24.07 -2.72
C TYR A 453 8.85 -23.77 -1.89
N ALA A 454 9.14 -22.50 -1.66
CA ALA A 454 10.14 -21.98 -0.74
C ALA A 454 11.48 -22.74 -0.76
N PRO A 455 12.15 -22.84 -1.93
CA PRO A 455 13.39 -23.60 -2.07
C PRO A 455 14.50 -23.00 -1.21
N GLU A 456 15.09 -23.78 -0.31
CA GLU A 456 16.03 -23.22 0.69
C GLU A 456 17.49 -23.54 0.41
N SER A 457 17.83 -24.77 0.01
CA SER A 457 19.21 -25.16 -0.25
C SER A 457 19.34 -25.75 -1.64
N LEU A 458 20.48 -25.48 -2.28
CA LEU A 458 20.78 -25.89 -3.65
C LEU A 458 22.19 -26.46 -3.73
N ASP A 459 22.35 -27.57 -4.45
CA ASP A 459 23.66 -28.10 -4.83
C ASP A 459 23.59 -28.84 -6.18
N PHE A 460 24.76 -29.08 -6.78
CA PHE A 460 24.89 -29.65 -8.12
C PHE A 460 25.74 -30.92 -8.12
N ASP A 461 25.42 -31.87 -9.00
CA ASP A 461 26.36 -32.92 -9.37
C ASP A 461 27.35 -32.46 -10.46
N GLY A 462 28.33 -33.31 -10.75
CA GLY A 462 29.33 -33.03 -11.80
C GLY A 462 28.77 -33.00 -13.23
N ALA A 463 27.53 -33.46 -13.46
CA ALA A 463 26.84 -33.37 -14.74
C ALA A 463 25.98 -32.10 -14.84
N GLY A 464 25.92 -31.29 -13.77
CA GLY A 464 25.12 -30.07 -13.67
C GLY A 464 23.67 -30.31 -13.25
N ASN A 465 23.26 -31.54 -12.91
CA ASN A 465 21.92 -31.74 -12.35
C ASN A 465 21.84 -31.06 -10.99
N MET A 466 20.74 -30.36 -10.76
CA MET A 466 20.52 -29.58 -9.55
C MET A 466 19.67 -30.35 -8.56
N TYR A 467 19.99 -30.20 -7.28
CA TYR A 467 19.22 -30.72 -6.17
C TYR A 467 18.76 -29.56 -5.30
N ALA A 468 17.45 -29.48 -5.04
CA ALA A 468 16.84 -28.38 -4.31
C ALA A 468 15.96 -28.91 -3.18
N SER A 469 16.17 -28.41 -1.96
CA SER A 469 15.21 -28.65 -0.87
C SER A 469 14.02 -27.69 -0.97
N THR A 470 12.83 -28.12 -0.57
CA THR A 470 11.61 -27.30 -0.59
C THR A 470 10.97 -27.15 0.78
N GLY A 471 10.14 -26.13 0.89
CA GLY A 471 9.46 -25.77 2.12
C GLY A 471 8.35 -26.69 2.59
N ASP A 472 7.95 -27.62 1.73
CA ASP A 472 6.98 -28.68 1.99
C ASP A 472 7.68 -30.03 2.19
N GLY A 473 8.97 -30.02 2.55
CA GLY A 473 9.68 -31.17 3.07
C GLY A 473 10.37 -32.05 2.03
N LYS A 474 10.36 -31.67 0.75
CA LYS A 474 10.91 -32.50 -0.33
C LYS A 474 12.34 -32.12 -0.67
N ILE A 475 13.07 -33.09 -1.23
CA ILE A 475 14.26 -32.87 -2.04
C ILE A 475 13.89 -33.16 -3.50
N LEU A 476 14.08 -32.18 -4.37
CA LEU A 476 13.83 -32.27 -5.81
C LEU A 476 15.15 -32.43 -6.55
N LYS A 477 15.15 -33.24 -7.61
CA LYS A 477 16.16 -33.22 -8.66
C LYS A 477 15.62 -32.47 -9.87
N MET A 478 16.46 -31.66 -10.50
CA MET A 478 16.20 -31.03 -11.79
C MET A 478 17.35 -31.35 -12.74
N ASP A 479 17.06 -31.40 -14.03
CA ASP A 479 18.07 -31.52 -15.08
C ASP A 479 19.05 -30.31 -15.08
N LYS A 480 20.08 -30.37 -15.92
CA LYS A 480 21.12 -29.34 -16.04
C LYS A 480 20.61 -27.94 -16.36
N ASP A 481 19.42 -27.83 -16.95
CA ASP A 481 18.82 -26.55 -17.33
C ASP A 481 17.86 -26.06 -16.22
N GLY A 482 17.57 -26.92 -15.25
CA GLY A 482 16.70 -26.66 -14.11
C GLY A 482 15.22 -26.77 -14.47
N LEU A 483 14.83 -27.57 -15.47
CA LEU A 483 13.47 -27.56 -16.05
C LEU A 483 12.56 -28.72 -15.62
N SER A 484 13.12 -29.82 -15.11
CA SER A 484 12.33 -31.04 -14.83
C SER A 484 12.37 -31.43 -13.34
N PRO A 485 11.56 -30.79 -12.46
CA PRO A 485 11.55 -31.08 -11.03
C PRO A 485 10.93 -32.44 -10.73
N THR A 486 11.72 -33.34 -10.14
CA THR A 486 11.29 -34.68 -9.73
C THR A 486 11.61 -34.90 -8.25
N PRO A 487 10.62 -35.23 -7.39
CA PRO A 487 10.89 -35.53 -5.99
C PRO A 487 11.73 -36.80 -5.85
N LEU A 488 12.81 -36.72 -5.08
CA LEU A 488 13.66 -37.87 -4.72
C LEU A 488 13.49 -38.31 -3.28
N PHE A 489 13.08 -37.39 -2.42
CA PHE A 489 12.88 -37.65 -0.99
C PHE A 489 11.80 -36.74 -0.41
N PHE A 490 11.08 -37.21 0.60
CA PHE A 490 10.16 -36.43 1.41
C PHE A 490 10.36 -36.73 2.91
N SER A 491 10.79 -35.72 3.66
CA SER A 491 11.21 -35.86 5.07
C SER A 491 10.09 -36.33 5.99
N GLY A 492 8.93 -35.66 5.94
CA GLY A 492 7.77 -36.06 6.74
C GLY A 492 7.28 -37.48 6.43
N GLY A 493 7.28 -37.87 5.15
CA GLY A 493 6.88 -39.20 4.72
C GLY A 493 7.82 -40.29 5.20
N PHE A 494 9.13 -40.02 5.17
CA PHE A 494 10.15 -40.93 5.67
C PHE A 494 10.02 -41.15 7.18
N VAL A 495 9.83 -40.07 7.95
CA VAL A 495 9.68 -40.14 9.41
C VAL A 495 8.34 -40.78 9.81
N ALA A 496 7.27 -40.54 9.05
CA ALA A 496 5.95 -41.08 9.35
C ALA A 496 5.79 -42.58 9.01
N SER A 497 6.72 -43.17 8.24
CA SER A 497 6.56 -44.52 7.68
C SER A 497 7.73 -45.43 8.07
N GLU A 498 7.50 -46.39 8.95
CA GLU A 498 8.55 -47.24 9.58
C GLU A 498 9.42 -48.09 8.64
N ASN A 499 9.17 -48.14 7.32
CA ASN A 499 9.98 -48.88 6.34
C ASN A 499 10.12 -48.16 4.99
N SER A 500 9.90 -46.85 4.96
CA SER A 500 9.97 -46.09 3.72
C SER A 500 11.43 -45.94 3.27
N LYS A 501 11.71 -46.19 1.98
CA LYS A 501 13.06 -46.02 1.44
C LYS A 501 13.46 -44.55 1.35
N ASN A 502 12.53 -43.66 1.02
CA ASN A 502 12.82 -42.26 0.73
C ASN A 502 11.67 -41.30 1.04
N GLY A 503 10.62 -41.76 1.71
CA GLY A 503 9.42 -40.98 2.01
C GLY A 503 8.45 -40.85 0.85
N LEU A 504 8.63 -41.59 -0.26
CA LEU A 504 7.80 -41.48 -1.46
C LEU A 504 7.13 -42.80 -1.87
N ASP A 505 7.29 -43.86 -1.07
CA ASP A 505 6.96 -45.24 -1.45
C ASP A 505 5.86 -45.88 -0.59
N SER A 506 5.26 -45.15 0.36
CA SER A 506 4.10 -45.62 1.15
C SER A 506 2.84 -44.77 0.88
N PRO A 507 1.63 -45.36 0.91
CA PRO A 507 0.38 -44.63 0.79
C PRO A 507 0.23 -43.51 1.83
N GLU A 508 0.69 -43.74 3.07
CA GLU A 508 0.65 -42.79 4.17
C GLU A 508 1.54 -41.58 3.89
N ALA A 509 2.76 -41.83 3.40
CA ALA A 509 3.70 -40.77 3.04
C ALA A 509 3.18 -39.93 1.88
N LEU A 510 2.59 -40.56 0.85
CA LEU A 510 2.01 -39.86 -0.30
C LEU A 510 0.80 -39.01 0.12
N ALA A 511 -0.07 -39.53 0.98
CA ALA A 511 -1.20 -38.76 1.51
C ALA A 511 -0.75 -37.55 2.35
N LEU A 512 0.28 -37.73 3.19
CA LEU A 512 0.88 -36.63 3.95
C LEU A 512 1.54 -35.60 3.02
N MET A 513 2.26 -36.04 2.00
CA MET A 513 2.89 -35.17 1.01
C MET A 513 1.85 -34.30 0.29
N ASP A 514 0.73 -34.89 -0.13
CA ASP A 514 -0.38 -34.15 -0.75
C ASP A 514 -0.99 -33.12 0.20
N GLN A 515 -1.15 -33.47 1.47
CA GLN A 515 -1.64 -32.55 2.50
C GLN A 515 -0.66 -31.39 2.73
N CYS A 516 0.64 -31.67 2.83
CA CYS A 516 1.68 -30.66 2.94
C CYS A 516 1.67 -29.71 1.74
N ALA A 517 1.53 -30.22 0.52
CA ALA A 517 1.41 -29.41 -0.69
C ALA A 517 0.13 -28.54 -0.71
N GLN A 518 -0.98 -29.03 -0.15
CA GLN A 518 -2.21 -28.24 0.00
C GLN A 518 -2.04 -27.11 1.02
N GLU A 519 -1.47 -27.40 2.19
CA GLU A 519 -1.21 -26.41 3.24
C GLU A 519 -0.18 -25.35 2.78
N ALA A 520 0.82 -25.73 1.98
CA ALA A 520 1.77 -24.83 1.34
C ALA A 520 1.05 -23.86 0.38
N ARG A 521 0.22 -24.38 -0.54
CA ARG A 521 -0.58 -23.57 -1.49
C ARG A 521 -1.55 -22.63 -0.78
N ALA A 522 -2.08 -23.03 0.37
CA ALA A 522 -2.95 -22.20 1.19
C ALA A 522 -2.19 -21.15 2.04
N GLY A 523 -0.85 -21.15 2.02
CA GLY A 523 -0.02 -20.26 2.82
C GLY A 523 -0.06 -20.55 4.33
N ARG A 524 -0.46 -21.77 4.72
CA ARG A 524 -0.60 -22.21 6.12
C ARG A 524 0.56 -23.07 6.62
N LEU A 525 1.51 -23.42 5.74
CA LEU A 525 2.66 -24.25 6.09
C LEU A 525 3.87 -23.47 6.66
N HIS A 526 4.27 -22.37 6.02
CA HIS A 526 5.48 -21.63 6.39
C HIS A 526 5.46 -21.10 7.84
N LEU A 527 6.47 -21.51 8.63
CA LEU A 527 6.61 -21.18 10.06
C LEU A 527 5.37 -21.58 10.90
N SER A 528 4.71 -22.67 10.50
CA SER A 528 3.54 -23.20 11.19
C SER A 528 3.96 -24.16 12.30
N SER A 529 3.44 -23.93 13.51
CA SER A 529 3.56 -24.88 14.63
C SER A 529 2.81 -26.18 14.37
N ASP A 530 1.81 -26.17 13.48
CA ASP A 530 0.84 -27.27 13.36
C ASP A 530 1.21 -28.25 12.24
N TRP A 531 1.93 -27.75 11.22
CA TRP A 531 2.18 -28.47 9.97
C TRP A 531 3.66 -28.60 9.57
N GLU A 532 4.48 -27.55 9.73
CA GLU A 532 5.84 -27.54 9.14
C GLU A 532 6.70 -28.68 9.70
N HIS A 533 6.62 -28.94 11.00
CA HIS A 533 7.30 -30.06 11.66
C HIS A 533 6.80 -31.44 11.19
N LYS A 534 5.57 -31.57 10.69
CA LYS A 534 5.06 -32.85 10.17
C LYS A 534 5.55 -33.11 8.76
N CYS A 535 5.61 -32.06 7.94
CA CYS A 535 6.10 -32.15 6.57
C CYS A 535 7.63 -32.28 6.52
N GLY A 536 8.32 -31.70 7.50
CA GLY A 536 9.75 -31.49 7.48
C GLY A 536 10.12 -30.21 6.72
N ARG A 537 11.35 -29.75 6.96
CA ARG A 537 11.92 -28.57 6.32
C ARG A 537 13.43 -28.79 6.15
N PRO A 538 13.89 -29.41 5.05
CA PRO A 538 15.30 -29.53 4.75
C PRO A 538 15.88 -28.15 4.38
N LEU A 539 16.88 -27.68 5.14
CA LEU A 539 17.43 -26.32 5.01
C LEU A 539 18.89 -26.28 4.51
N GLY A 540 19.61 -27.39 4.63
CA GLY A 540 20.99 -27.52 4.18
C GLY A 540 21.18 -28.83 3.45
N LEU A 541 21.80 -28.78 2.28
CA LEU A 541 22.01 -29.92 1.39
C LEU A 541 23.40 -29.86 0.75
N ARG A 542 24.06 -31.01 0.67
CA ARG A 542 25.36 -31.20 0.00
C ARG A 542 25.36 -32.48 -0.83
N TYR A 543 25.77 -32.36 -2.09
CA TYR A 543 26.06 -33.46 -2.97
C TYR A 543 27.52 -33.91 -2.79
N LYS A 544 27.73 -35.21 -2.60
CA LYS A 544 29.06 -35.80 -2.60
C LYS A 544 29.03 -37.25 -3.05
N SER A 545 29.79 -37.58 -4.11
CA SER A 545 29.99 -38.96 -4.57
C SER A 545 28.68 -39.74 -4.76
N ASN A 546 27.73 -39.15 -5.47
CA ASN A 546 26.40 -39.70 -5.74
C ASN A 546 25.52 -39.94 -4.49
N LYS A 547 25.79 -39.19 -3.43
CA LYS A 547 24.97 -39.14 -2.21
C LYS A 547 24.59 -37.70 -1.93
N LEU A 548 23.38 -37.50 -1.43
CA LEU A 548 22.94 -36.22 -0.87
C LEU A 548 22.96 -36.33 0.64
N TYR A 549 23.71 -35.46 1.30
CA TYR A 549 23.64 -35.25 2.73
C TYR A 549 22.80 -34.02 2.98
N PHE A 550 21.82 -34.09 3.88
CA PHE A 550 20.97 -32.94 4.19
C PHE A 550 20.53 -32.94 5.64
N VAL A 551 20.29 -31.74 6.18
CA VAL A 551 19.70 -31.56 7.50
C VAL A 551 18.28 -31.03 7.35
N ASP A 552 17.36 -31.66 8.07
CA ASP A 552 16.01 -31.18 8.28
C ASP A 552 15.95 -30.38 9.59
N ALA A 553 15.31 -29.21 9.55
CA ALA A 553 15.20 -28.32 10.70
C ALA A 553 14.56 -28.99 11.93
N TYR A 554 13.71 -29.99 11.72
CA TYR A 554 12.92 -30.67 12.75
C TYR A 554 13.32 -32.13 12.97
N HIS A 555 13.79 -32.82 11.92
CA HIS A 555 13.99 -34.27 11.95
C HIS A 555 15.44 -34.74 12.01
N GLY A 556 16.44 -33.85 11.86
CA GLY A 556 17.84 -34.25 12.02
C GLY A 556 18.61 -34.43 10.72
N LEU A 557 19.58 -35.33 10.71
CA LEU A 557 20.57 -35.49 9.64
C LEU A 557 20.27 -36.74 8.81
N PHE A 558 20.29 -36.58 7.48
CA PHE A 558 19.97 -37.63 6.53
C PHE A 558 21.07 -37.80 5.47
N MET A 559 21.13 -38.99 4.89
CA MET A 559 21.89 -39.30 3.68
C MET A 559 21.00 -40.05 2.71
N LEU A 560 20.87 -39.57 1.46
CA LEU A 560 20.18 -40.25 0.36
C LEU A 560 21.20 -40.76 -0.65
N ASP A 561 21.24 -42.08 -0.87
CA ASP A 561 22.04 -42.69 -1.92
C ASP A 561 21.29 -42.63 -3.24
N LEU A 562 21.84 -41.92 -4.23
CA LEU A 562 21.15 -41.66 -5.50
C LEU A 562 21.18 -42.86 -6.46
N ASN A 563 22.04 -43.87 -6.23
CA ASN A 563 22.01 -45.09 -7.03
C ASN A 563 20.84 -45.99 -6.61
N SER A 564 20.65 -46.16 -5.30
CA SER A 564 19.59 -47.03 -4.77
C SER A 564 18.28 -46.30 -4.51
N SER A 565 18.29 -44.96 -4.51
CA SER A 565 17.18 -44.10 -4.07
C SER A 565 16.72 -44.42 -2.64
N THR A 566 17.66 -44.85 -1.78
CA THR A 566 17.39 -45.19 -0.38
C THR A 566 18.05 -44.16 0.53
N ALA A 567 17.28 -43.65 1.49
CA ALA A 567 17.71 -42.74 2.52
C ALA A 567 18.10 -43.48 3.81
N THR A 568 19.05 -42.93 4.54
CA THR A 568 19.47 -43.34 5.87
C THR A 568 19.31 -42.15 6.80
N TRP A 569 18.64 -42.37 7.93
CA TRP A 569 18.55 -41.39 9.00
C TRP A 569 19.82 -41.48 9.85
N LEU A 570 20.77 -40.58 9.59
CA LEU A 570 22.08 -40.61 10.26
C LEU A 570 21.97 -40.20 11.73
N TRP A 571 21.06 -39.27 12.05
CA TRP A 571 20.81 -38.83 13.41
C TRP A 571 19.43 -38.16 13.55
N ASP A 572 18.71 -38.48 14.63
CA ASP A 572 17.43 -37.88 15.01
C ASP A 572 17.66 -36.69 15.97
N SER A 573 17.16 -35.52 15.62
CA SER A 573 17.29 -34.30 16.43
C SER A 573 16.50 -34.31 17.74
N HIS A 574 15.57 -35.24 17.93
CA HIS A 574 14.92 -35.45 19.23
C HIS A 574 15.88 -36.06 20.26
N GLY A 575 16.96 -36.72 19.82
CA GLY A 575 18.04 -37.18 20.67
C GLY A 575 18.94 -36.03 21.14
N SER A 576 19.52 -36.18 22.34
CA SER A 576 20.55 -35.26 22.83
C SER A 576 21.89 -35.52 22.13
N PRO A 577 22.62 -34.48 21.69
CA PRO A 577 24.01 -34.63 21.29
C PRO A 577 24.88 -34.99 22.50
N GLN A 578 26.01 -35.63 22.23
CA GLN A 578 27.03 -35.90 23.24
C GLN A 578 27.72 -34.59 23.63
N ALA A 579 27.88 -34.39 24.93
CA ALA A 579 28.63 -33.28 25.50
C ALA A 579 29.80 -33.85 26.31
N VAL A 580 30.94 -33.14 26.29
CA VAL A 580 32.09 -33.49 27.12
C VAL A 580 31.83 -33.16 28.59
N ASP A 581 32.44 -33.91 29.51
CA ASP A 581 32.33 -33.65 30.94
C ASP A 581 32.78 -32.21 31.27
N GLY A 582 31.94 -31.46 31.97
CA GLY A 582 32.17 -30.05 32.31
C GLY A 582 31.63 -29.03 31.29
N ALA A 583 30.99 -29.47 30.20
CA ALA A 583 30.26 -28.57 29.30
C ALA A 583 29.04 -27.93 29.97
N ALA A 584 28.65 -26.75 29.50
CA ALA A 584 27.44 -26.07 29.93
C ALA A 584 26.20 -26.95 29.66
N PRO A 585 25.18 -26.94 30.56
CA PRO A 585 23.99 -27.79 30.41
C PRO A 585 23.29 -27.65 29.05
N GLU A 586 23.32 -26.47 28.47
CA GLU A 586 22.73 -26.16 27.17
C GLU A 586 23.39 -26.92 26.01
N ALA A 587 24.66 -27.31 26.14
CA ALA A 587 25.36 -28.11 25.14
C ALA A 587 24.74 -29.52 24.99
N ALA A 588 24.12 -30.07 26.04
CA ALA A 588 23.51 -31.40 26.02
C ALA A 588 22.02 -31.42 25.62
N LEU A 589 21.41 -30.26 25.35
CA LEU A 589 19.99 -30.19 24.98
C LEU A 589 19.74 -30.70 23.55
N PRO A 590 18.58 -31.33 23.27
CA PRO A 590 18.20 -31.69 21.89
C PRO A 590 18.21 -30.48 20.95
N ALA A 591 18.58 -30.72 19.69
CA ALA A 591 18.51 -29.66 18.67
C ALA A 591 17.06 -29.41 18.26
N LYS A 592 16.68 -28.16 18.04
CA LYS A 592 15.30 -27.81 17.67
C LYS A 592 15.17 -27.06 16.37
N PHE A 593 16.27 -26.48 15.88
CA PHE A 593 16.27 -25.72 14.65
C PHE A 593 17.60 -25.90 13.94
N LEU A 594 17.77 -27.05 13.30
CA LEU A 594 18.93 -27.29 12.42
C LEU A 594 18.83 -26.46 11.15
N ASN A 595 19.97 -26.11 10.54
CA ASN A 595 19.97 -25.21 9.38
C ASN A 595 20.83 -25.70 8.21
N ASP A 596 22.15 -25.50 8.25
CA ASP A 596 23.04 -25.88 7.14
C ASP A 596 24.08 -26.92 7.58
N LEU A 597 24.72 -27.58 6.61
CA LEU A 597 25.77 -28.58 6.87
C LEU A 597 26.89 -28.52 5.85
N ASP A 598 28.08 -28.97 6.23
CA ASP A 598 29.14 -29.27 5.26
C ASP A 598 30.02 -30.46 5.68
N LEU A 599 30.69 -31.09 4.71
CA LEU A 599 31.43 -32.34 4.89
C LEU A 599 32.94 -32.14 4.86
N VAL A 600 33.63 -32.59 5.91
CA VAL A 600 35.10 -32.58 5.99
C VAL A 600 35.66 -33.98 5.77
N ALA A 601 36.47 -34.13 4.71
CA ALA A 601 37.30 -35.32 4.42
C ALA A 601 36.57 -36.68 4.50
N SER A 602 35.25 -36.72 4.25
CA SER A 602 34.41 -37.93 4.40
C SER A 602 34.50 -38.59 5.79
N LYS A 603 34.91 -37.82 6.80
CA LYS A 603 35.05 -38.25 8.19
C LYS A 603 34.00 -37.59 9.09
N TYR A 604 33.79 -36.30 8.89
CA TYR A 604 32.89 -35.50 9.70
C TYR A 604 31.88 -34.74 8.85
N ILE A 605 30.68 -34.56 9.40
CA ILE A 605 29.69 -33.61 8.91
C ILE A 605 29.52 -32.56 10.00
N TYR A 606 29.83 -31.31 9.69
CA TYR A 606 29.56 -30.19 10.59
C TYR A 606 28.23 -29.56 10.20
N PHE A 607 27.41 -29.22 11.18
CA PHE A 607 26.10 -28.63 10.92
C PHE A 607 25.67 -27.70 12.05
N THR A 608 24.85 -26.71 11.71
CA THR A 608 24.41 -25.67 12.64
C THR A 608 23.07 -26.03 13.28
N ASP A 609 22.96 -25.76 14.58
CA ASP A 609 21.71 -25.67 15.30
C ASP A 609 21.47 -24.20 15.62
N THR A 610 20.58 -23.55 14.88
CA THR A 610 20.22 -22.15 15.05
C THR A 610 19.71 -21.87 16.47
N SER A 611 18.99 -22.83 17.07
CA SER A 611 18.49 -22.70 18.43
C SER A 611 18.12 -24.06 19.04
N TYR A 612 18.71 -24.36 20.20
CA TYR A 612 18.28 -25.49 21.04
C TYR A 612 16.98 -25.22 21.82
N LYS A 613 16.52 -23.96 21.89
CA LYS A 613 15.37 -23.57 22.73
C LYS A 613 14.05 -23.61 21.97
N ASN A 614 14.02 -22.98 20.81
CA ASN A 614 12.87 -22.76 19.95
C ASN A 614 13.04 -23.49 18.61
N THR A 615 11.94 -23.97 18.07
CA THR A 615 11.91 -24.58 16.73
C THR A 615 11.84 -23.51 15.63
N ARG A 616 12.01 -23.92 14.37
CA ARG A 616 11.88 -23.01 13.22
C ARG A 616 10.54 -22.28 13.17
N ALA A 617 9.43 -22.85 13.64
CA ALA A 617 8.13 -22.15 13.72
C ALA A 617 8.20 -20.81 14.50
N LEU A 618 9.17 -20.69 15.43
CA LEU A 618 9.46 -19.48 16.20
C LEU A 618 10.70 -18.71 15.67
N ASN A 619 11.11 -18.91 14.42
CA ASN A 619 12.22 -18.21 13.75
C ASN A 619 12.17 -16.69 13.97
N ARG A 620 10.98 -16.07 13.86
CA ARG A 620 10.80 -14.62 14.07
C ARG A 620 11.13 -14.19 15.51
N ALA A 621 10.86 -15.06 16.49
CA ALA A 621 11.22 -14.80 17.88
C ALA A 621 12.74 -14.82 18.03
N GLU A 622 13.41 -15.84 17.49
CA GLU A 622 14.87 -15.98 17.54
C GLU A 622 15.60 -14.81 16.87
N VAL A 623 15.11 -14.31 15.73
CA VAL A 623 15.68 -13.12 15.08
C VAL A 623 15.53 -11.87 15.94
N VAL A 624 14.38 -11.68 16.61
CA VAL A 624 14.12 -10.50 17.45
C VAL A 624 14.86 -10.58 18.80
N ASP A 625 14.98 -11.78 19.37
CA ASP A 625 15.73 -12.02 20.60
C ASP A 625 17.23 -11.80 20.40
N GLY A 626 17.77 -12.27 19.26
CA GLY A 626 19.21 -12.18 18.96
C GLY A 626 20.10 -12.86 20.01
N ALA A 627 19.54 -13.84 20.73
CA ALA A 627 20.17 -14.51 21.86
C ALA A 627 21.20 -15.56 21.40
N PRO A 628 22.23 -15.85 22.21
CA PRO A 628 23.30 -16.82 21.91
C PRO A 628 22.83 -18.27 22.13
N ARG A 629 21.75 -18.70 21.46
CA ARG A 629 21.17 -20.05 21.65
C ARG A 629 21.62 -21.05 20.60
N GLY A 630 22.56 -20.66 19.77
CA GLY A 630 23.04 -21.44 18.65
C GLY A 630 24.24 -22.31 19.00
N ARG A 631 24.39 -23.38 18.24
CA ARG A 631 25.49 -24.34 18.38
C ARG A 631 26.02 -24.78 17.02
N LEU A 632 27.29 -25.19 17.01
CA LEU A 632 27.89 -25.95 15.93
C LEU A 632 28.03 -27.40 16.40
N LEU A 633 27.50 -28.33 15.61
CA LEU A 633 27.54 -29.75 15.88
C LEU A 633 28.43 -30.47 14.87
N ARG A 634 28.94 -31.63 15.28
CA ARG A 634 29.76 -32.53 14.47
C ARG A 634 29.20 -33.93 14.54
N TYR A 635 28.88 -34.50 13.39
CA TYR A 635 28.59 -35.93 13.23
C TYR A 635 29.84 -36.68 12.75
N SER A 636 30.17 -37.78 13.40
CA SER A 636 31.25 -38.70 13.01
C SER A 636 30.70 -39.83 12.14
N LEU A 637 31.12 -39.89 10.88
CA LEU A 637 30.69 -40.94 9.93
C LEU A 637 31.14 -42.34 10.35
N GLY A 638 32.19 -42.46 11.17
CA GLY A 638 32.69 -43.75 11.65
C GLY A 638 31.96 -44.29 12.88
N SER A 639 31.61 -43.41 13.83
CA SER A 639 30.99 -43.82 15.10
C SER A 639 29.49 -43.57 15.17
N GLY A 640 28.93 -42.74 14.28
CA GLY A 640 27.55 -42.27 14.34
C GLY A 640 27.26 -41.27 15.47
N ALA A 641 28.29 -40.84 16.21
CA ALA A 641 28.12 -39.89 17.31
C ALA A 641 27.94 -38.46 16.80
N VAL A 642 27.04 -37.71 17.46
CA VAL A 642 26.89 -36.26 17.30
C VAL A 642 27.41 -35.57 18.55
N GLU A 643 28.33 -34.63 18.39
CA GLU A 643 28.94 -33.86 19.46
C GLU A 643 28.73 -32.36 19.22
N VAL A 644 28.51 -31.58 20.28
CA VAL A 644 28.60 -30.12 20.18
C VAL A 644 30.07 -29.73 20.21
N VAL A 645 30.49 -28.87 19.27
CA VAL A 645 31.88 -28.39 19.17
C VAL A 645 32.00 -26.88 19.39
N VAL A 646 30.91 -26.11 19.24
CA VAL A 646 30.84 -24.69 19.62
C VAL A 646 29.45 -24.40 20.16
N CYS A 647 29.36 -23.57 21.19
CA CYS A 647 28.10 -23.11 21.78
C CYS A 647 28.10 -21.59 21.97
N GLY A 648 26.91 -21.01 22.21
CA GLY A 648 26.77 -19.56 22.39
C GLY A 648 26.78 -18.76 21.09
N LEU A 649 26.47 -19.40 19.96
CA LEU A 649 26.38 -18.72 18.67
C LEU A 649 25.05 -17.96 18.53
N HIS A 650 25.07 -16.85 17.80
CA HIS A 650 23.94 -15.97 17.57
C HIS A 650 23.29 -16.24 16.22
N PHE A 651 22.26 -17.08 16.25
CA PHE A 651 21.53 -17.52 15.06
C PHE A 651 22.51 -18.07 13.99
N PRO A 652 23.24 -19.16 14.31
CA PRO A 652 24.12 -19.80 13.34
C PRO A 652 23.26 -20.38 12.21
N ASN A 653 23.58 -19.98 10.99
CA ASN A 653 22.75 -20.24 9.82
C ASN A 653 23.51 -21.11 8.83
N GLY A 654 24.18 -20.54 7.83
CA GLY A 654 25.08 -21.25 6.92
C GLY A 654 26.37 -21.77 7.54
N VAL A 655 26.88 -22.88 7.00
CA VAL A 655 28.21 -23.43 7.32
C VAL A 655 28.92 -23.92 6.06
N GLN A 656 30.21 -23.61 5.92
CA GLN A 656 30.98 -23.94 4.72
C GLN A 656 32.43 -24.22 5.09
N VAL A 657 32.96 -25.36 4.64
CA VAL A 657 34.39 -25.66 4.71
C VAL A 657 35.13 -24.73 3.75
N SER A 658 36.24 -24.15 4.22
CA SER A 658 37.09 -23.30 3.39
C SER A 658 37.65 -24.09 2.21
N HIS A 659 37.90 -23.42 1.09
CA HIS A 659 38.40 -24.06 -0.12
C HIS A 659 39.71 -24.85 0.08
N ASP A 660 40.60 -24.40 0.97
CA ASP A 660 41.84 -25.10 1.33
C ASP A 660 41.65 -26.28 2.29
N GLY A 661 40.42 -26.51 2.77
CA GLY A 661 40.05 -27.59 3.66
C GLY A 661 40.60 -27.46 5.08
N LYS A 662 41.08 -26.28 5.50
CA LYS A 662 41.71 -26.07 6.82
C LYS A 662 40.81 -25.40 7.84
N ALA A 663 39.74 -24.75 7.41
CA ALA A 663 38.87 -23.98 8.28
C ALA A 663 37.40 -24.24 7.98
N LEU A 664 36.56 -23.88 8.95
CA LEU A 664 35.11 -23.91 8.84
C LEU A 664 34.58 -22.50 9.02
N LEU A 665 33.78 -22.04 8.06
CA LEU A 665 33.09 -20.76 8.08
C LEU A 665 31.67 -20.96 8.61
N VAL A 666 31.26 -20.14 9.58
CA VAL A 666 29.94 -20.21 10.21
C VAL A 666 29.29 -18.84 10.19
N VAL A 667 28.10 -18.74 9.60
CA VAL A 667 27.34 -17.49 9.51
C VAL A 667 26.59 -17.21 10.81
N GLU A 668 26.78 -16.03 11.41
CA GLU A 668 25.94 -15.56 12.53
C GLU A 668 25.00 -14.44 12.05
N SER A 669 23.74 -14.80 11.74
CA SER A 669 22.80 -13.88 11.09
C SER A 669 22.46 -12.66 11.95
N THR A 670 22.31 -12.83 13.26
CA THR A 670 21.90 -11.76 14.19
C THR A 670 23.07 -11.00 14.82
N ARG A 671 24.32 -11.44 14.57
CA ARG A 671 25.56 -10.70 14.88
C ARG A 671 26.28 -10.17 13.65
N PHE A 672 25.67 -10.32 12.47
CA PHE A 672 26.05 -9.54 11.31
C PHE A 672 27.48 -9.80 10.82
N ARG A 673 27.92 -11.06 10.94
CA ARG A 673 29.29 -11.50 10.66
C ARG A 673 29.34 -12.96 10.24
N ILE A 674 30.50 -13.37 9.76
CA ILE A 674 30.85 -14.76 9.45
C ILE A 674 32.10 -15.09 10.25
N LEU A 675 32.00 -16.11 11.10
CA LEU A 675 33.11 -16.61 11.90
C LEU A 675 33.90 -17.65 11.13
N GLN A 676 35.17 -17.77 11.45
CA GLN A 676 36.07 -18.83 10.99
C GLN A 676 36.63 -19.56 12.19
N PHE A 677 36.66 -20.89 12.08
CA PHE A 677 37.25 -21.80 13.05
C PHE A 677 38.29 -22.69 12.37
N SER A 678 39.43 -22.91 13.02
CA SER A 678 40.41 -23.90 12.55
C SER A 678 39.83 -25.31 12.70
N LEU A 679 39.84 -26.11 11.62
CA LEU A 679 39.38 -27.50 11.69
C LEU A 679 40.26 -28.36 12.58
N ALA A 680 41.56 -28.03 12.68
CA ALA A 680 42.47 -28.72 13.59
C ALA A 680 42.06 -28.49 15.05
N GLU A 681 41.69 -27.26 15.42
CA GLU A 681 41.24 -26.94 16.78
C GLU A 681 39.88 -27.55 17.08
N LEU A 682 38.91 -27.44 16.15
CA LEU A 682 37.60 -28.07 16.30
C LEU A 682 37.68 -29.60 16.40
N SER A 683 38.72 -30.22 15.82
CA SER A 683 38.94 -31.66 15.90
C SER A 683 39.45 -32.15 17.26
N SER A 684 39.86 -31.25 18.15
CA SER A 684 40.33 -31.59 19.49
C SER A 684 39.17 -32.06 20.39
N ALA A 685 39.39 -33.14 21.15
CA ALA A 685 38.41 -33.67 22.09
C ALA A 685 38.14 -32.72 23.28
N ASN A 686 39.04 -31.77 23.56
CA ASN A 686 38.98 -30.87 24.71
C ASN A 686 38.59 -29.43 24.32
N PHE A 687 37.78 -29.24 23.28
CA PHE A 687 37.33 -27.89 22.92
C PHE A 687 36.49 -27.30 24.08
N PRO A 688 36.77 -26.07 24.54
CA PRO A 688 36.09 -25.50 25.69
C PRO A 688 34.62 -25.21 25.39
N LEU A 689 33.73 -25.78 26.20
CA LEU A 689 32.27 -25.68 26.08
C LEU A 689 31.59 -25.34 27.42
N ASP A 690 32.34 -24.74 28.34
CA ASP A 690 31.91 -24.40 29.70
C ASP A 690 30.91 -23.24 29.77
N TYR A 691 30.71 -22.50 28.67
CA TYR A 691 29.75 -21.39 28.61
C TYR A 691 29.04 -21.27 27.24
N CYS A 692 27.71 -21.20 27.28
CA CYS A 692 26.83 -21.01 26.11
C CYS A 692 26.08 -19.67 26.11
N GLY A 693 26.39 -18.74 27.02
CA GLY A 693 25.67 -17.48 27.18
C GLY A 693 26.24 -16.31 26.38
N GLU A 694 25.75 -15.10 26.66
CA GLU A 694 26.24 -13.88 25.99
C GLU A 694 27.64 -13.53 26.46
N SER A 695 28.56 -13.42 25.50
CA SER A 695 29.94 -13.01 25.76
C SER A 695 30.31 -11.76 24.96
N PRO A 696 31.08 -10.82 25.54
CA PRO A 696 31.68 -9.72 24.77
C PRO A 696 32.81 -10.21 23.86
N SER A 697 33.39 -11.40 24.11
CA SER A 697 34.40 -12.02 23.26
C SER A 697 33.76 -12.94 22.23
N LEU A 698 34.50 -13.22 21.15
CA LEU A 698 34.14 -14.32 20.25
C LEU A 698 34.15 -15.66 21.00
N PRO A 699 33.41 -16.68 20.51
CA PRO A 699 33.60 -18.05 20.96
C PRO A 699 35.08 -18.45 20.88
N ALA A 700 35.51 -19.34 21.77
CA ALA A 700 36.89 -19.82 21.79
C ALA A 700 37.31 -20.33 20.40
N GLY A 701 38.54 -20.01 19.97
CA GLY A 701 39.06 -20.44 18.66
C GLY A 701 38.42 -19.77 17.43
N ALA A 702 37.46 -18.86 17.62
CA ALA A 702 36.83 -18.14 16.51
C ALA A 702 37.58 -16.86 16.13
N THR A 703 37.68 -16.60 14.83
CA THR A 703 38.06 -15.30 14.27
C THR A 703 36.94 -14.77 13.36
N GLU A 704 36.81 -13.47 13.19
CA GLU A 704 35.88 -12.92 12.18
C GLU A 704 36.51 -13.02 10.79
N TRP A 705 35.93 -13.85 9.91
CA TRP A 705 36.33 -13.92 8.50
C TRP A 705 35.74 -12.75 7.71
N ALA A 706 34.47 -12.44 7.97
CA ALA A 706 33.82 -11.24 7.44
C ALA A 706 33.04 -10.56 8.55
N SER A 707 33.34 -9.27 8.77
CA SER A 707 32.64 -8.42 9.74
C SER A 707 31.70 -7.45 9.03
N MET A 708 30.69 -6.95 9.75
CA MET A 708 29.78 -5.91 9.25
C MET A 708 29.16 -6.22 7.88
N VAL A 709 28.76 -7.47 7.64
CA VAL A 709 28.18 -7.87 6.34
C VAL A 709 26.92 -7.04 6.02
N PRO A 710 26.38 -6.99 4.79
CA PRO A 710 25.32 -6.02 4.46
C PRO A 710 23.91 -6.40 4.94
N GLY A 711 23.72 -7.63 5.44
CA GLY A 711 22.41 -8.19 5.74
C GLY A 711 22.39 -9.25 6.85
N PHE A 712 21.23 -9.81 7.14
CA PHE A 712 21.07 -11.13 7.76
C PHE A 712 21.59 -12.15 6.76
N ALA A 713 22.84 -12.55 6.95
CA ALA A 713 23.44 -13.60 6.14
C ALA A 713 22.70 -14.92 6.41
N ASP A 714 22.40 -15.67 5.37
CA ASP A 714 21.70 -16.95 5.43
C ASP A 714 22.69 -18.08 5.12
N ASN A 715 22.57 -18.78 3.98
CA ASN A 715 23.56 -19.75 3.54
C ASN A 715 24.81 -19.11 2.91
N ILE A 716 25.92 -19.85 2.99
CA ILE A 716 27.21 -19.56 2.37
C ILE A 716 27.63 -20.74 1.49
N ARG A 717 28.08 -20.48 0.26
CA ARG A 717 28.52 -21.52 -0.69
C ARG A 717 29.86 -21.15 -1.32
N ALA A 718 30.84 -22.04 -1.19
CA ALA A 718 32.08 -21.94 -1.95
C ALA A 718 31.82 -22.27 -3.42
N GLN A 719 32.37 -21.49 -4.34
CA GLN A 719 32.31 -21.82 -5.77
C GLN A 719 33.27 -22.96 -6.12
N HIS A 720 32.92 -23.73 -7.15
CA HIS A 720 33.69 -24.91 -7.58
C HIS A 720 35.14 -24.59 -7.98
N ASP A 721 35.39 -23.39 -8.51
CA ASP A 721 36.72 -22.90 -8.88
C ASP A 721 37.55 -22.43 -7.68
N GLY A 722 36.96 -22.38 -6.48
CA GLY A 722 37.58 -21.91 -5.25
C GLY A 722 37.82 -20.41 -5.20
N SER A 723 37.39 -19.65 -6.20
CA SER A 723 37.74 -18.23 -6.34
C SER A 723 36.91 -17.34 -5.42
N THR A 724 35.66 -17.72 -5.16
CA THR A 724 34.69 -16.89 -4.45
C THR A 724 33.75 -17.70 -3.56
N TYR A 725 33.16 -17.02 -2.57
CA TYR A 725 32.04 -17.51 -1.76
C TYR A 725 30.80 -16.67 -2.04
N ILE A 726 29.65 -17.31 -2.18
CA ILE A 726 28.36 -16.66 -2.35
C ILE A 726 27.62 -16.70 -1.02
N VAL A 727 27.14 -15.55 -0.58
CA VAL A 727 26.37 -15.42 0.66
C VAL A 727 25.05 -14.73 0.36
N ALA A 728 23.95 -15.36 0.76
CA ALA A 728 22.61 -14.83 0.64
C ALA A 728 22.28 -13.88 1.80
N PHE A 729 21.54 -12.80 1.53
CA PHE A 729 21.22 -11.79 2.55
C PHE A 729 19.76 -11.33 2.53
N GLY A 730 19.18 -11.23 3.72
CA GLY A 730 18.10 -10.28 4.01
C GLY A 730 18.67 -8.91 4.41
N VAL A 731 18.31 -7.81 3.76
CA VAL A 731 18.92 -6.49 4.06
C VAL A 731 18.46 -5.93 5.42
N ARG A 732 19.36 -5.23 6.15
CA ARG A 732 19.10 -4.67 7.51
C ARG A 732 18.46 -3.27 7.54
N SER A 733 18.35 -2.57 6.41
CA SER A 733 18.10 -1.12 6.37
C SER A 733 16.74 -0.74 5.78
N VAL A 734 15.94 0.00 6.55
CA VAL A 734 14.90 0.90 6.05
C VAL A 734 15.30 2.28 6.54
N LYS A 735 15.92 3.16 5.72
CA LYS A 735 16.12 4.55 6.18
C LYS A 735 14.73 5.19 6.34
N PRO A 736 14.40 5.83 7.49
CA PRO A 736 15.28 6.23 8.60
C PRO A 736 15.27 5.35 9.87
N PHE A 737 14.61 4.18 9.92
CA PHE A 737 14.44 3.37 11.14
C PHE A 737 14.67 1.86 10.93
N SER A 738 15.45 1.23 11.82
CA SER A 738 15.60 -0.23 11.90
C SER A 738 15.09 -0.75 13.24
N LEU A 739 14.08 -1.63 13.21
CA LEU A 739 13.46 -2.19 14.40
C LEU A 739 14.46 -2.96 15.27
N LEU A 740 15.31 -3.77 14.66
CA LEU A 740 16.23 -4.65 15.39
C LEU A 740 17.31 -3.84 16.13
N TYR A 741 17.81 -2.77 15.53
CA TYR A 741 18.74 -1.83 16.17
C TYR A 741 18.10 -1.05 17.31
N PHE A 742 16.78 -0.84 17.25
CA PHE A 742 16.04 -0.22 18.33
C PHE A 742 15.84 -1.17 19.52
N VAL A 743 15.58 -2.47 19.27
CA VAL A 743 15.19 -3.42 20.31
C VAL A 743 16.36 -4.22 20.90
N TYR A 744 17.43 -4.52 20.16
CA TYR A 744 18.59 -5.29 20.66
C TYR A 744 19.27 -4.66 21.90
N PRO A 745 19.46 -3.33 21.99
CA PRO A 745 20.01 -2.71 23.20
C PRO A 745 19.00 -2.62 24.36
N ARG A 746 17.73 -2.99 24.14
CA ARG A 746 16.58 -2.69 25.01
C ARG A 746 15.72 -3.94 25.24
N PRO A 747 16.23 -4.96 25.97
CA PRO A 747 15.54 -6.24 26.16
C PRO A 747 14.14 -6.09 26.78
N MET A 748 13.95 -5.16 27.73
CA MET A 748 12.63 -4.92 28.30
C MET A 748 11.60 -4.44 27.27
N ILE A 749 12.02 -3.67 26.27
CA ILE A 749 11.14 -3.23 25.18
C ILE A 749 10.81 -4.43 24.28
N SER A 750 11.80 -5.22 23.88
CA SER A 750 11.59 -6.46 23.12
C SER A 750 10.58 -7.38 23.84
N TYR A 751 10.79 -7.62 25.13
CA TYR A 751 9.94 -8.47 25.95
C TYR A 751 8.49 -7.99 25.96
N VAL A 752 8.27 -6.68 26.17
CA VAL A 752 6.93 -6.06 26.13
C VAL A 752 6.30 -6.12 24.73
N LEU A 753 7.08 -5.85 23.68
CA LEU A 753 6.61 -5.93 22.29
C LEU A 753 6.14 -7.35 21.94
N GLY A 754 6.84 -8.38 22.41
CA GLY A 754 6.43 -9.77 22.22
C GLY A 754 5.07 -10.11 22.86
N LYS A 755 4.71 -9.44 23.97
CA LYS A 755 3.38 -9.59 24.58
C LYS A 755 2.28 -8.88 23.78
N LEU A 756 2.58 -7.71 23.21
CA LEU A 756 1.60 -6.84 22.58
C LEU A 756 1.38 -7.14 21.09
N ILE A 757 2.43 -7.49 20.37
CA ILE A 757 2.45 -7.58 18.91
C ILE A 757 2.65 -9.04 18.49
N PRO A 758 1.69 -9.66 17.78
CA PRO A 758 1.90 -10.98 17.22
C PRO A 758 3.10 -10.98 16.26
N LEU A 759 4.04 -11.92 16.46
CA LEU A 759 5.31 -11.98 15.72
C LEU A 759 5.15 -11.99 14.19
N ARG A 760 4.03 -12.49 13.66
CA ARG A 760 3.70 -12.45 12.23
C ARG A 760 3.61 -11.05 11.62
N TYR A 761 3.42 -10.00 12.42
CA TYR A 761 3.39 -8.62 11.93
C TYR A 761 4.77 -7.97 11.90
N VAL A 762 5.76 -8.51 12.61
CA VAL A 762 7.13 -7.97 12.65
C VAL A 762 7.77 -7.98 11.27
N THR A 763 7.54 -9.02 10.47
CA THR A 763 8.06 -9.14 9.09
C THR A 763 7.51 -8.09 8.13
N LYS A 764 6.36 -7.45 8.43
CA LYS A 764 5.86 -6.33 7.61
C LYS A 764 6.71 -5.07 7.73
N LEU A 765 7.55 -4.99 8.77
CA LEU A 765 8.48 -3.89 9.01
C LEU A 765 9.86 -4.18 8.41
N ALA A 766 10.10 -5.39 7.90
CA ALA A 766 11.34 -5.74 7.24
C ALA A 766 11.47 -5.02 5.87
N PRO A 767 12.68 -4.59 5.49
CA PRO A 767 12.90 -3.98 4.17
C PRO A 767 12.53 -4.96 3.06
N LYS A 768 11.86 -4.46 2.02
CA LYS A 768 11.64 -5.20 0.78
C LYS A 768 12.85 -5.02 -0.14
N HIS A 769 14.00 -5.56 0.28
CA HIS A 769 15.27 -5.48 -0.45
C HIS A 769 16.01 -6.79 -0.28
N SER A 770 16.32 -7.45 -1.39
CA SER A 770 17.09 -8.69 -1.42
C SER A 770 18.48 -8.47 -1.99
N LEU A 771 19.44 -9.26 -1.51
CA LEU A 771 20.84 -9.10 -1.81
C LEU A 771 21.54 -10.47 -1.83
N VAL A 772 22.45 -10.66 -2.77
CA VAL A 772 23.46 -11.73 -2.75
C VAL A 772 24.84 -11.10 -2.88
N GLY A 773 25.78 -11.51 -2.03
CA GLY A 773 27.15 -10.99 -2.01
C GLY A 773 28.16 -12.06 -2.40
N PHE A 774 29.18 -11.63 -3.13
CA PHE A 774 30.30 -12.44 -3.57
C PHE A 774 31.53 -12.02 -2.77
N PHE A 775 32.17 -12.98 -2.12
CA PHE A 775 33.31 -12.77 -1.23
C PHE A 775 34.56 -13.44 -1.78
N ASP A 776 35.71 -12.82 -1.62
CA ASP A 776 37.01 -13.46 -1.88
C ASP A 776 37.38 -14.43 -0.74
N GLN A 777 38.52 -15.12 -0.87
CA GLN A 777 39.00 -16.06 0.16
C GLN A 777 39.37 -15.39 1.50
N SER A 778 39.57 -14.07 1.50
CA SER A 778 39.91 -13.28 2.69
C SER A 778 38.68 -12.67 3.37
N GLY A 779 37.46 -12.95 2.87
CA GLY A 779 36.22 -12.44 3.44
C GLY A 779 35.87 -11.01 3.02
N ASN A 780 36.50 -10.47 1.96
CA ASN A 780 36.12 -9.17 1.40
C ASN A 780 35.03 -9.32 0.35
N ILE A 781 34.07 -8.39 0.34
CA ILE A 781 33.03 -8.33 -0.69
C ILE A 781 33.65 -7.83 -2.00
N VAL A 782 33.62 -8.69 -3.03
CA VAL A 782 34.08 -8.40 -4.39
C VAL A 782 32.96 -7.78 -5.24
N LYS A 783 31.72 -8.28 -5.07
CA LYS A 783 30.55 -7.84 -5.83
C LYS A 783 29.27 -8.11 -5.05
N THR A 784 28.24 -7.31 -5.29
CA THR A 784 26.88 -7.59 -4.84
C THR A 784 25.87 -7.51 -5.98
N MET A 785 24.79 -8.27 -5.88
CA MET A 785 23.63 -8.15 -6.76
C MET A 785 22.38 -7.89 -5.92
N HIS A 786 21.56 -6.92 -6.35
CA HIS A 786 20.43 -6.45 -5.56
C HIS A 786 19.09 -6.49 -6.33
N ASP A 787 18.01 -6.72 -5.60
CA ASP A 787 16.62 -6.35 -5.96
C ASP A 787 16.12 -5.32 -4.92
N PRO A 788 16.34 -4.01 -5.14
CA PRO A 788 16.05 -2.97 -4.15
C PRO A 788 14.58 -2.83 -3.76
N LYS A 789 13.67 -3.35 -4.58
CA LYS A 789 12.22 -3.30 -4.32
C LYS A 789 11.67 -4.65 -3.82
N GLY A 790 12.50 -5.70 -3.79
CA GLY A 790 12.11 -7.05 -3.40
C GLY A 790 10.91 -7.57 -4.20
N LYS A 791 10.77 -7.12 -5.46
CA LYS A 791 9.61 -7.43 -6.30
C LYS A 791 9.84 -8.67 -7.14
N ARG A 792 11.08 -8.91 -7.55
CA ARG A 792 11.49 -9.95 -8.50
C ARG A 792 11.96 -11.19 -7.75
N MET A 793 12.88 -11.03 -6.81
CA MET A 793 13.38 -12.11 -5.97
C MET A 793 13.30 -11.69 -4.50
N PRO A 794 12.16 -11.88 -3.81
CA PRO A 794 12.01 -11.47 -2.41
C PRO A 794 12.74 -12.44 -1.46
N LEU A 795 13.60 -11.91 -0.59
CA LEU A 795 14.34 -12.60 0.46
C LEU A 795 15.09 -13.84 -0.03
N ILE A 796 16.36 -13.66 -0.37
CA ILE A 796 17.24 -14.74 -0.85
C ILE A 796 17.85 -15.42 0.36
N SER A 797 17.77 -16.74 0.39
CA SER A 797 18.36 -17.59 1.42
C SER A 797 19.53 -18.43 0.91
N GLU A 798 19.64 -18.61 -0.41
CA GLU A 798 20.67 -19.42 -1.05
C GLU A 798 21.06 -18.87 -2.42
N GLY A 799 22.32 -19.06 -2.77
CA GLY A 799 22.85 -18.74 -4.09
C GLY A 799 23.98 -19.67 -4.47
N HIS A 800 23.85 -20.35 -5.61
CA HIS A 800 24.84 -21.31 -6.10
C HIS A 800 24.94 -21.24 -7.62
N ILE A 801 26.15 -21.20 -8.17
CA ILE A 801 26.38 -21.18 -9.60
C ILE A 801 26.51 -22.61 -10.12
N SER A 802 25.82 -22.89 -11.21
CA SER A 802 25.95 -24.17 -11.91
C SER A 802 27.39 -24.34 -12.44
N PRO A 803 28.09 -25.45 -12.12
CA PRO A 803 29.43 -25.70 -12.63
C PRO A 803 29.47 -25.91 -14.15
N VAL A 804 28.32 -26.18 -14.78
CA VAL A 804 28.22 -26.48 -16.22
C VAL A 804 27.77 -25.26 -17.01
N THR A 805 26.75 -24.55 -16.55
CA THR A 805 26.17 -23.42 -17.31
C THR A 805 26.73 -22.07 -16.90
N GLY A 806 27.30 -21.94 -15.70
CA GLY A 806 27.73 -20.65 -15.14
C GLY A 806 26.58 -19.75 -14.70
N ASP A 807 25.33 -20.23 -14.76
CA ASP A 807 24.17 -19.49 -14.28
C ASP A 807 24.08 -19.53 -12.75
N LEU A 808 23.67 -18.41 -12.14
CA LEU A 808 23.40 -18.32 -10.71
C LEU A 808 21.95 -18.72 -10.42
N TYR A 809 21.78 -19.76 -9.62
CA TYR A 809 20.49 -20.19 -9.10
C TYR A 809 20.28 -19.67 -7.68
N LEU A 810 19.07 -19.19 -7.40
CA LEU A 810 18.73 -18.50 -6.16
C LEU A 810 17.52 -19.15 -5.47
N GLY A 811 17.69 -19.47 -4.19
CA GLY A 811 16.65 -19.97 -3.29
C GLY A 811 16.05 -18.87 -2.41
N SER A 812 14.87 -19.14 -1.86
CA SER A 812 14.17 -18.31 -0.89
C SER A 812 13.31 -19.14 0.05
N SER A 813 13.35 -18.82 1.34
CA SER A 813 12.46 -19.41 2.35
C SER A 813 10.99 -19.02 2.24
N PHE A 814 10.62 -18.12 1.31
CA PHE A 814 9.28 -17.50 1.24
C PHE A 814 8.60 -17.59 -0.11
N ASN A 815 9.34 -17.68 -1.21
CA ASN A 815 8.75 -17.59 -2.55
C ASN A 815 8.18 -18.96 -3.01
N PHE A 816 7.61 -18.99 -4.22
CA PHE A 816 7.05 -20.19 -4.84
C PHE A 816 7.72 -20.47 -6.18
N PHE A 817 9.03 -20.21 -6.29
CA PHE A 817 9.79 -20.40 -7.52
C PHE A 817 11.29 -20.47 -7.23
N LEU A 818 12.06 -21.02 -8.15
CA LEU A 818 13.52 -20.91 -8.15
C LEU A 818 13.94 -19.72 -9.01
N GLY A 819 14.86 -18.89 -8.52
CA GLY A 819 15.42 -17.79 -9.30
C GLY A 819 16.59 -18.25 -10.16
N LYS A 820 16.68 -17.81 -11.42
CA LYS A 820 17.85 -17.99 -12.30
C LYS A 820 18.34 -16.64 -12.82
N ALA A 821 19.64 -16.38 -12.70
CA ALA A 821 20.32 -15.24 -13.29
C ALA A 821 21.45 -15.72 -14.19
N SER A 822 21.39 -15.34 -15.47
CA SER A 822 22.43 -15.64 -16.47
C SER A 822 23.43 -14.50 -16.60
N ASN A 823 24.64 -14.81 -17.09
CA ASN A 823 25.74 -13.85 -17.30
C ASN A 823 26.14 -13.09 -16.02
N VAL A 824 26.35 -13.85 -14.94
CA VAL A 824 26.61 -13.30 -13.60
C VAL A 824 28.02 -12.72 -13.47
N PHE A 825 28.96 -13.18 -14.30
CA PHE A 825 30.34 -12.69 -14.36
C PHE A 825 30.61 -11.86 -15.61
#